data_AF-A0A2E9BBU3-F1
#
_entry.id   AF-A0A2E9BBU3-F1
#
_cell.length_a   1.000
_cell.length_b   1.000
_cell.length_c   1.000
_cell.angle_alpha   90.00
_cell.angle_beta   90.00
_cell.angle_gamma   90.00
#
_symmetry.space_group_name_H-M   'P 1'
#
loop_
_entity.id
_entity.type
_entity.pdbx_description
1 polymer ?
#
loop_
_entity_poly.entity_id
_entity_poly.type
_entity_poly.pdbx_seq_one_letter_code
_entity_poly.pdbx_strand_id
1 'polypeptide(L)'
;MANLKLVMQNVAAFIFGLFFLNVGVQHFLDPTWFEPIVPSILGNATFWVYASGVVEIFLGFAIMLPKTRSWSGPLTALFLIVLYAANLNMWVNDLELGDGTSLSPIGHILRMLVQFLMIIVVLWLGNWTWYEFHRDWSNVDYSTLHNGLGFPPDFMWGVATASHQIEGGNKNNWTEFEPKSKSGQLSGDACDHWNRMEEDIELIVNLNVNHYRFSIEWSRIEPVNGQWNQDALDWYSKLVDKLLVRGIQPMATLHHFTHPIWWQEKGGFEKEDNIEHWVRFCEKMFELLSDRVKWWCTINEPAVFATMGYVLGEFPPGVRSFKRMKIVSRNLMIAHANCYSKIKSMRNGKSVKVGLVKNINIFDPYRRWNPLHWIQSLLLDGMFNRCWINGIHTGRFKSPSGLFSEKIPGLKGSSDFIGLNYYTHLLTTPFMPTKVEIDPIIRPWEERTDFRYPMYAEGLQRSFEMVSKLKIPIIVTENGVADDDDDMRPEHIRRHLLLTSEAIANGIDIRGFFHWSLMDNFEWAEGYDLRFGLYHVNYETQERNLKESGKLYSNIVKSHRMPQVVILAGGLGTRMKEVSKKTPKSLINVGNKPILSHILDWAQTQGCTNALILTGHLGEQFEGFSHQGMSLKFHQEITPLGTGGALWNAKEYLDDEFILLWGDDFHPINYHSLVSHHRHEKAPITMTVTESHDTMNLQHENGKVIAYNKLETKLDNFNGYEAGTSVVNKVVVENFGRDGKWSWEETVYPELSGEIIAHYDNTKFWDMGTPERLALLVDFFNQSRP
;
A
#
# COMPACT_ATOMS: atom_id res chain seq x y z
N MET A 1 13.27 -11.13 24.14
CA MET A 1 14.44 -11.99 23.85
C MET A 1 15.48 -11.33 22.92
N ALA A 2 15.10 -10.57 21.89
CA ALA A 2 16.04 -9.95 20.93
C ALA A 2 17.10 -9.02 21.56
N ASN A 3 16.73 -8.27 22.61
CA ASN A 3 17.65 -7.33 23.28
C ASN A 3 18.78 -8.04 24.03
N LEU A 4 18.51 -9.21 24.65
CA LEU A 4 19.52 -9.99 25.36
C LEU A 4 20.54 -10.61 24.40
N LYS A 5 20.09 -11.14 23.25
CA LYS A 5 20.95 -11.69 22.21
C LYS A 5 21.94 -10.64 21.68
N LEU A 6 21.46 -9.43 21.39
CA LEU A 6 22.30 -8.34 20.88
C LEU A 6 23.37 -7.92 21.89
N VAL A 7 23.01 -7.83 23.18
CA VAL A 7 23.96 -7.55 24.26
C VAL A 7 25.02 -8.65 24.36
N MET A 8 24.62 -9.92 24.33
CA MET A 8 25.56 -11.05 24.35
C MET A 8 26.49 -11.05 23.13
N GLN A 9 25.98 -10.74 21.94
CA GLN A 9 26.79 -10.64 20.72
C GLN A 9 27.80 -9.49 20.80
N ASN A 10 27.43 -8.36 21.40
CA ASN A 10 28.34 -7.24 21.57
C ASN A 10 29.50 -7.57 22.53
N VAL A 11 29.19 -8.20 23.66
CA VAL A 11 30.21 -8.63 24.63
C VAL A 11 31.15 -9.67 24.02
N ALA A 12 30.59 -10.72 23.40
CA ALA A 12 31.38 -11.77 22.77
C ALA A 12 32.24 -11.23 21.60
N ALA A 13 31.71 -10.32 20.78
CA ALA A 13 32.47 -9.67 19.71
C ALA A 13 33.66 -8.85 20.23
N PHE A 14 33.48 -8.16 21.36
CA PHE A 14 34.55 -7.37 21.97
C PHE A 14 35.67 -8.27 22.51
N ILE A 15 35.31 -9.36 23.20
CA ILE A 15 36.27 -10.34 23.72
C ILE A 15 37.05 -11.01 22.57
N PHE A 16 36.36 -11.50 21.55
CA PHE A 16 36.99 -12.13 20.40
C PHE A 16 37.85 -11.15 19.60
N GLY A 17 37.36 -9.93 19.38
CA GLY A 17 38.12 -8.90 18.69
C GLY A 17 39.43 -8.56 19.40
N LEU A 18 39.41 -8.39 20.72
CA LEU A 18 40.62 -8.18 21.52
C LEU A 18 41.58 -9.37 21.46
N PHE A 19 41.05 -10.60 21.47
CA PHE A 19 41.88 -11.80 21.31
C PHE A 19 42.62 -11.79 19.96
N PHE A 20 41.92 -11.57 18.85
CA PHE A 20 42.54 -11.51 17.52
C PHE A 20 43.52 -10.35 17.37
N LEU A 21 43.20 -9.18 17.95
CA LEU A 21 44.13 -8.05 17.98
C LEU A 21 45.42 -8.40 18.72
N ASN A 22 45.30 -9.04 19.89
CA ASN A 22 46.46 -9.44 20.68
C ASN A 22 47.32 -10.45 19.92
N VAL A 23 46.73 -11.54 19.41
CA VAL A 23 47.48 -12.56 18.65
C VAL A 23 48.11 -11.96 17.40
N GLY A 24 47.38 -11.13 16.66
CA GLY A 24 47.90 -10.48 15.44
C GLY A 24 49.06 -9.54 15.72
N VAL A 25 49.06 -8.83 16.85
CA VAL A 25 50.21 -8.01 17.29
C VAL A 25 51.41 -8.87 17.68
N GLN A 26 51.20 -10.03 18.32
CA GLN A 26 52.28 -10.94 18.69
C GLN A 26 53.06 -11.47 17.48
N HIS A 27 52.41 -11.66 16.34
CA HIS A 27 53.10 -12.05 15.09
C HIS A 27 54.19 -11.05 14.66
N PHE A 28 54.10 -9.78 15.08
CA PHE A 28 55.13 -8.75 14.80
C PHE A 28 56.14 -8.58 15.94
N LEU A 29 55.75 -8.88 17.17
CA LEU A 29 56.62 -8.75 18.34
C LEU A 29 57.55 -9.95 18.52
N ASP A 30 57.06 -11.15 18.22
CA ASP A 30 57.82 -12.41 18.32
C ASP A 30 57.46 -13.34 17.15
N PRO A 31 57.92 -13.02 15.92
CA PRO A 31 57.65 -13.87 14.75
C PRO A 31 58.28 -15.27 14.87
N THR A 32 59.40 -15.38 15.58
CA THR A 32 60.16 -16.62 15.74
C THR A 32 59.39 -17.73 16.43
N TRP A 33 58.43 -17.39 17.29
CA TRP A 33 57.53 -18.37 17.89
C TRP A 33 56.56 -19.01 16.87
N PHE A 34 56.13 -18.24 15.86
CA PHE A 34 55.12 -18.67 14.87
C PHE A 34 55.73 -19.27 13.59
N GLU A 35 57.00 -19.01 13.29
CA GLU A 35 57.65 -19.52 12.08
C GLU A 35 57.67 -21.06 11.98
N PRO A 36 57.99 -21.82 13.05
CA PRO A 36 58.06 -23.28 12.98
C PRO A 36 56.72 -23.91 12.60
N ILE A 37 55.61 -23.29 13.00
CA ILE A 37 54.26 -23.85 12.86
C ILE A 37 53.73 -23.70 11.42
N VAL A 38 54.36 -22.86 10.59
CA VAL A 38 54.00 -22.67 9.18
C VAL A 38 54.38 -23.92 8.37
N PRO A 39 53.44 -24.53 7.63
CA PRO A 39 53.74 -25.66 6.75
C PRO A 39 54.84 -25.31 5.73
N SER A 40 55.87 -26.15 5.64
CA SER A 40 57.04 -25.91 4.76
C SER A 40 56.68 -25.74 3.28
N ILE A 41 55.57 -26.32 2.82
CA ILE A 41 55.05 -26.16 1.45
C ILE A 41 54.75 -24.70 1.06
N LEU A 42 54.52 -23.82 2.05
CA LEU A 42 54.21 -22.41 1.83
C LEU A 42 55.47 -21.54 1.61
N GLY A 43 56.67 -22.10 1.77
CA GLY A 43 57.93 -21.42 1.51
C GLY A 43 58.36 -20.50 2.65
N ASN A 44 58.31 -19.19 2.43
CA ASN A 44 58.81 -18.19 3.38
C ASN A 44 57.88 -18.08 4.61
N ALA A 45 58.27 -18.73 5.72
CA ALA A 45 57.49 -18.74 6.96
C ALA A 45 57.26 -17.33 7.54
N THR A 46 58.30 -16.50 7.60
CA THR A 46 58.23 -15.12 8.11
C THR A 46 57.20 -14.28 7.37
N PHE A 47 57.12 -14.41 6.04
CA PHE A 47 56.11 -13.72 5.23
C PHE A 47 54.69 -14.11 5.65
N TRP A 48 54.42 -15.41 5.84
CA TRP A 48 53.10 -15.90 6.21
C TRP A 48 52.70 -15.53 7.64
N VAL A 49 53.66 -15.48 8.57
CA VAL A 49 53.47 -14.99 9.94
C VAL A 49 53.04 -13.51 9.94
N TYR A 50 53.72 -12.65 9.18
CA TYR A 50 53.30 -11.26 9.09
C TYR A 50 51.96 -11.10 8.35
N ALA A 51 51.74 -11.88 7.29
CA ALA A 51 50.48 -11.84 6.55
C ALA A 51 49.29 -12.27 7.43
N SER A 52 49.42 -13.34 8.23
CA SER A 52 48.38 -13.74 9.19
C SER A 52 48.16 -12.67 10.26
N GLY A 53 49.23 -12.07 10.78
CA GLY A 53 49.15 -10.97 11.75
C GLY A 53 48.35 -9.77 11.25
N VAL A 54 48.55 -9.34 9.99
CA VAL A 54 47.74 -8.26 9.37
C VAL A 54 46.27 -8.66 9.29
N VAL A 55 45.98 -9.89 8.86
CA VAL A 55 44.61 -10.39 8.71
C VAL A 55 43.90 -10.49 10.06
N GLU A 56 44.58 -10.96 11.11
CA GLU A 56 44.04 -11.05 12.46
C GLU A 56 43.71 -9.69 13.06
N ILE A 57 44.60 -8.69 12.89
CA ILE A 57 44.34 -7.33 13.36
C ILE A 57 43.12 -6.73 12.64
N PHE A 58 43.06 -6.88 11.31
CA PHE A 58 41.96 -6.36 10.51
C PHE A 58 40.61 -7.00 10.89
N LEU A 59 40.57 -8.34 10.99
CA LEU A 59 39.37 -9.08 11.38
C LEU A 59 38.97 -8.83 12.83
N GLY A 60 39.95 -8.65 13.73
CA GLY A 60 39.73 -8.29 15.12
C GLY A 60 38.99 -6.96 15.27
N PHE A 61 39.43 -5.90 14.57
CA PHE A 61 38.67 -4.64 14.53
C PHE A 61 37.31 -4.80 13.84
N ALA A 62 37.26 -5.53 12.73
CA ALA A 62 36.05 -5.70 11.95
C ALA A 62 34.96 -6.54 12.64
N ILE A 63 35.29 -7.43 13.59
CA ILE A 63 34.28 -8.19 14.32
C ILE A 63 33.68 -7.38 15.48
N MET A 64 34.44 -6.45 16.07
CA MET A 64 33.98 -5.58 17.15
C MET A 64 32.89 -4.60 16.68
N LEU A 65 32.99 -4.12 15.44
CA LEU A 65 32.04 -3.18 14.84
C LEU A 65 30.74 -3.88 14.39
N PRO A 66 29.56 -3.54 14.94
CA PRO A 66 28.30 -4.24 14.62
C PRO A 66 27.95 -4.25 13.12
N LYS A 67 28.26 -3.17 12.40
CA LYS A 67 27.93 -3.00 10.97
C LYS A 67 28.73 -3.92 10.04
N THR A 68 29.85 -4.47 10.50
CA THR A 68 30.76 -5.27 9.69
C THR A 68 30.70 -6.76 10.00
N ARG A 69 30.08 -7.15 11.12
CA ARG A 69 29.96 -8.54 11.59
C ARG A 69 29.42 -9.51 10.54
N SER A 70 28.45 -9.07 9.73
CA SER A 70 27.82 -9.90 8.70
C SER A 70 28.79 -10.46 7.66
N TRP A 71 29.90 -9.76 7.40
CA TRP A 71 30.96 -10.24 6.51
C TRP A 71 32.23 -10.64 7.27
N SER A 72 32.55 -9.99 8.39
CA SER A 72 33.78 -10.28 9.13
C SER A 72 33.70 -11.59 9.92
N GLY A 73 32.53 -11.95 10.47
CA GLY A 73 32.33 -13.23 11.15
C GLY A 73 32.63 -14.44 10.24
N PRO A 74 32.03 -14.53 9.04
CA PRO A 74 32.32 -15.60 8.08
C PRO A 74 33.76 -15.60 7.56
N LEU A 75 34.34 -14.42 7.32
CA LEU A 75 35.73 -14.31 6.88
C LEU A 75 36.70 -14.77 7.98
N THR A 76 36.38 -14.47 9.24
CA THR A 76 37.11 -14.97 10.43
C THR A 76 36.99 -16.48 10.57
N ALA A 77 35.80 -17.04 10.33
CA ALA A 77 35.62 -18.49 10.29
C ALA A 77 36.47 -19.15 9.20
N LEU A 78 36.47 -18.61 7.99
CA LEU A 78 37.29 -19.11 6.88
C LEU A 78 38.79 -19.02 7.23
N PHE A 79 39.22 -17.90 7.79
CA PHE A 79 40.61 -17.72 8.22
C PHE A 79 41.02 -18.74 9.29
N LEU A 80 40.17 -18.97 10.30
CA LEU A 80 40.39 -20.01 11.31
C LEU A 80 40.44 -21.41 10.68
N ILE A 81 39.67 -21.71 9.64
CA ILE A 81 39.75 -22.99 8.92
C ILE A 81 41.09 -23.12 8.19
N VAL A 82 41.59 -22.04 7.56
CA VAL A 82 42.90 -22.04 6.89
C VAL A 82 44.03 -22.27 7.90
N LEU A 83 43.97 -21.62 9.06
CA LEU A 83 44.94 -21.81 10.15
C LEU A 83 44.93 -23.23 10.75
N TYR A 84 43.92 -24.05 10.47
CA TYR A 84 43.88 -25.44 10.90
C TYR A 84 45.07 -26.24 10.34
N ALA A 85 45.56 -25.88 9.15
CA ALA A 85 46.75 -26.48 8.57
C ALA A 85 48.01 -26.28 9.44
N ALA A 86 48.15 -25.12 10.09
CA ALA A 86 49.27 -24.85 11.00
C ALA A 86 49.17 -25.68 12.27
N ASN A 87 47.97 -25.79 12.88
CA ASN A 87 47.75 -26.62 14.06
C ASN A 87 47.95 -28.12 13.77
N LEU A 88 47.55 -28.58 12.59
CA LEU A 88 47.80 -29.95 12.14
C LEU A 88 49.29 -30.20 11.88
N ASN A 89 49.98 -29.26 11.24
CA ASN A 89 51.43 -29.32 11.00
C ASN A 89 52.21 -29.42 12.32
N MET A 90 51.81 -28.68 13.35
CA MET A 90 52.38 -28.80 14.69
C MET A 90 52.22 -30.19 15.29
N TRP A 91 51.05 -30.81 15.13
CA TRP A 91 50.78 -32.11 15.71
C TRP A 91 51.48 -33.25 14.96
N VAL A 92 51.42 -33.23 13.63
CA VAL A 92 51.99 -34.30 12.79
C VAL A 92 53.51 -34.34 12.88
N ASN A 93 54.15 -33.17 13.04
CA ASN A 93 55.61 -33.07 13.08
C ASN A 93 56.18 -32.87 14.50
N ASP A 94 55.34 -32.99 15.54
CA ASP A 94 55.72 -32.85 16.96
C ASP A 94 56.59 -31.60 17.22
N LEU A 95 56.12 -30.45 16.72
CA LEU A 95 56.89 -29.21 16.77
C LEU A 95 56.95 -28.65 18.19
N GLU A 96 58.15 -28.31 18.64
CA GLU A 96 58.38 -27.63 19.92
C GLU A 96 57.84 -26.19 19.90
N LEU A 97 57.24 -25.77 21.01
CA LEU A 97 56.88 -24.38 21.28
C LEU A 97 58.14 -23.58 21.62
N GLY A 98 58.06 -22.25 21.62
CA GLY A 98 59.21 -21.37 21.90
C GLY A 98 59.91 -21.54 23.26
N ASP A 99 59.38 -22.38 24.16
CA ASP A 99 59.98 -22.77 25.45
C ASP A 99 60.64 -24.17 25.44
N GLY A 100 60.69 -24.84 24.27
CA GLY A 100 61.24 -26.18 24.10
C GLY A 100 60.32 -27.31 24.49
N THR A 101 59.03 -27.04 24.76
CA THR A 101 58.03 -28.08 25.08
C THR A 101 57.16 -28.43 23.88
N SER A 102 56.83 -29.71 23.67
CA SER A 102 55.80 -30.11 22.70
C SER A 102 54.45 -30.35 23.38
N LEU A 103 53.37 -30.16 22.64
CA LEU A 103 52.01 -30.37 23.16
C LEU A 103 51.70 -31.86 23.23
N SER A 104 51.08 -32.31 24.32
CA SER A 104 50.56 -33.67 24.39
C SER A 104 49.46 -33.90 23.33
N PRO A 105 49.18 -35.16 22.94
CA PRO A 105 48.06 -35.45 22.03
C PRO A 105 46.73 -34.87 22.50
N ILE A 106 46.50 -34.85 23.82
CA ILE A 106 45.32 -34.22 24.44
C ILE A 106 45.35 -32.69 24.26
N GLY A 107 46.52 -32.07 24.40
CA GLY A 107 46.70 -30.63 24.17
C GLY A 107 46.38 -30.21 22.73
N HIS A 108 46.81 -31.00 21.74
CA HIS A 108 46.45 -30.77 20.33
C HIS A 108 44.94 -30.92 20.09
N ILE A 109 44.31 -31.96 20.64
CA ILE A 109 42.85 -32.16 20.56
C ILE A 109 42.09 -30.99 21.19
N LEU A 110 42.49 -30.54 22.39
CA LEU A 110 41.89 -29.39 23.05
C LEU A 110 42.01 -28.11 22.21
N ARG A 111 43.17 -27.85 21.62
CA ARG A 111 43.39 -26.68 20.76
C ARG A 111 42.50 -26.70 19.52
N MET A 112 42.36 -27.86 18.87
CA MET A 112 41.43 -28.03 17.74
C MET A 112 39.97 -27.84 18.14
N LEU A 113 39.55 -28.33 19.32
CA LEU A 113 38.19 -28.14 19.85
C LEU A 113 37.92 -26.66 20.16
N VAL A 114 38.88 -25.95 20.74
CA VAL A 114 38.76 -24.49 20.99
C VAL A 114 38.63 -23.75 19.66
N GLN A 115 39.46 -24.07 18.66
CA GLN A 115 39.37 -23.46 17.33
C GLN A 115 38.02 -23.73 16.65
N PHE A 116 37.49 -24.96 16.77
CA PHE A 116 36.16 -25.30 16.27
C PHE A 116 35.05 -24.49 16.97
N LEU A 117 35.14 -24.35 18.30
CA LEU A 117 34.20 -23.51 19.06
C LEU A 117 34.31 -22.03 18.65
N MET A 118 35.53 -21.53 18.43
CA MET A 118 35.75 -20.17 17.93
C MET A 118 35.10 -19.95 16.57
N ILE A 119 35.20 -20.92 15.65
CA ILE A 119 34.51 -20.88 14.34
C ILE A 119 32.98 -20.75 14.55
N ILE A 120 32.39 -21.56 15.44
CA ILE A 120 30.95 -21.48 15.74
C ILE A 120 30.58 -20.10 16.29
N VAL A 121 31.37 -19.57 17.23
CA VAL A 121 31.10 -18.27 17.86
C VAL A 121 31.22 -17.13 16.86
N VAL A 122 32.25 -17.08 16.01
CA VAL A 122 32.39 -16.00 15.02
C VAL A 122 31.33 -16.07 13.91
N LEU A 123 30.86 -17.28 13.56
CA LEU A 123 29.70 -17.46 12.68
C LEU A 123 28.41 -16.96 13.35
N TRP A 124 28.21 -17.23 14.65
CA TRP A 124 27.09 -16.71 15.42
C TRP A 124 27.13 -15.18 15.58
N LEU A 125 28.31 -14.61 15.83
CA LEU A 125 28.54 -13.16 15.88
C LEU A 125 28.25 -12.50 14.53
N GLY A 126 28.61 -13.18 13.44
CA GLY A 126 28.30 -12.74 12.08
C GLY A 126 26.85 -12.92 11.68
N ASN A 127 25.98 -13.41 12.58
CA ASN A 127 24.61 -13.80 12.26
C ASN A 127 24.54 -14.71 11.03
N TRP A 128 25.53 -15.60 10.84
CA TRP A 128 25.59 -16.50 9.68
C TRP A 128 24.34 -17.37 9.55
N THR A 129 23.77 -17.77 10.69
CA THR A 129 22.38 -18.24 10.78
C THR A 129 21.46 -17.01 10.90
N TRP A 130 21.24 -16.30 9.80
CA TRP A 130 20.22 -15.26 9.75
C TRP A 130 18.89 -15.94 10.06
N TYR A 131 18.30 -15.62 11.20
CA TYR A 131 16.95 -16.07 11.53
C TYR A 131 16.02 -15.47 10.48
N GLU A 132 15.36 -16.34 9.70
CA GLU A 132 14.27 -15.92 8.84
C GLU A 132 13.09 -15.62 9.75
N PHE A 133 12.75 -14.34 9.88
CA PHE A 133 11.51 -13.98 10.53
C PHE A 133 10.36 -14.51 9.68
N HIS A 134 9.54 -15.35 10.29
CA HIS A 134 8.26 -15.79 9.76
C HIS A 134 7.21 -15.47 10.83
N ARG A 135 6.17 -14.76 10.42
CA ARG A 135 5.06 -14.45 11.31
C ARG A 135 4.17 -15.69 11.41
N ASP A 136 3.79 -16.05 12.62
CA ASP A 136 2.75 -17.04 12.83
C ASP A 136 1.40 -16.40 12.51
N TRP A 137 0.86 -16.74 11.33
CA TRP A 137 -0.41 -16.21 10.83
C TRP A 137 -1.64 -16.87 11.48
N SER A 138 -1.48 -17.92 12.29
CA SER A 138 -2.61 -18.61 12.93
C SER A 138 -3.21 -17.85 14.11
N ASN A 139 -2.49 -16.89 14.68
CA ASN A 139 -2.91 -16.12 15.85
C ASN A 139 -2.65 -14.62 15.64
N VAL A 140 -3.25 -14.07 14.59
CA VAL A 140 -3.14 -12.66 14.21
C VAL A 140 -4.46 -11.95 14.44
N ASP A 141 -4.39 -10.78 15.06
CA ASP A 141 -5.55 -9.91 15.22
C ASP A 141 -5.74 -9.00 13.99
N TYR A 142 -6.84 -9.21 13.27
CA TYR A 142 -7.25 -8.39 12.14
C TYR A 142 -8.29 -7.31 12.52
N SER A 143 -8.56 -7.09 13.81
CA SER A 143 -9.60 -6.18 14.29
C SER A 143 -9.48 -4.78 13.71
N THR A 144 -8.25 -4.26 13.54
CA THR A 144 -7.97 -2.94 12.95
C THR A 144 -8.43 -2.80 11.50
N LEU A 145 -8.46 -3.90 10.75
CA LEU A 145 -8.98 -3.91 9.37
C LEU A 145 -10.51 -3.88 9.35
N HIS A 146 -11.15 -4.49 10.35
CA HIS A 146 -12.61 -4.61 10.40
C HIS A 146 -13.29 -3.41 11.05
N ASN A 147 -12.62 -2.77 12.00
CA ASN A 147 -13.15 -1.60 12.70
C ASN A 147 -12.79 -0.25 12.04
N GLY A 148 -12.11 -0.26 10.90
CA GLY A 148 -11.82 0.97 10.15
C GLY A 148 -10.68 1.83 10.71
N LEU A 149 -9.89 1.32 11.65
CA LEU A 149 -8.82 2.09 12.34
C LEU A 149 -7.41 1.79 11.79
N GLY A 150 -7.29 0.89 10.81
CA GLY A 150 -5.99 0.47 10.29
C GLY A 150 -5.34 1.47 9.32
N PHE A 151 -6.12 2.35 8.70
CA PHE A 151 -5.67 3.22 7.61
C PHE A 151 -6.11 4.67 7.81
N PRO A 152 -5.38 5.65 7.24
CA PRO A 152 -5.76 7.04 7.32
C PRO A 152 -7.05 7.34 6.52
N PRO A 153 -7.80 8.39 6.83
CA PRO A 153 -9.07 8.67 6.18
C PRO A 153 -9.00 8.98 4.68
N ASP A 154 -7.89 9.58 4.24
CA ASP A 154 -7.63 9.93 2.84
C ASP A 154 -6.92 8.81 2.06
N PHE A 155 -6.88 7.59 2.60
CA PHE A 155 -6.24 6.44 1.96
C PHE A 155 -6.92 6.08 0.63
N MET A 156 -6.09 5.82 -0.38
CA MET A 156 -6.56 5.42 -1.71
C MET A 156 -6.84 3.91 -1.70
N TRP A 157 -8.11 3.56 -1.55
CA TRP A 157 -8.58 2.20 -1.74
C TRP A 157 -8.90 1.99 -3.21
N GLY A 158 -8.24 1.04 -3.86
CA GLY A 158 -8.41 0.83 -5.28
C GLY A 158 -8.37 -0.61 -5.74
N VAL A 159 -8.65 -0.77 -7.02
CA VAL A 159 -8.46 -1.99 -7.81
C VAL A 159 -7.75 -1.61 -9.11
N ALA A 160 -7.00 -2.56 -9.68
CA ALA A 160 -6.20 -2.32 -10.87
C ALA A 160 -6.48 -3.34 -11.98
N THR A 161 -6.29 -2.90 -13.23
CA THR A 161 -6.38 -3.70 -14.46
C THR A 161 -5.36 -3.20 -15.50
N ALA A 162 -5.18 -3.98 -16.58
CA ALA A 162 -4.41 -3.56 -17.75
C ALA A 162 -5.25 -3.75 -19.03
N SER A 163 -5.14 -2.80 -19.95
CA SER A 163 -5.90 -2.70 -21.20
C SER A 163 -5.90 -4.00 -21.99
N HIS A 164 -4.71 -4.56 -22.25
CA HIS A 164 -4.58 -5.79 -23.03
C HIS A 164 -5.24 -6.99 -22.37
N GLN A 165 -5.25 -7.03 -21.04
CA GLN A 165 -5.74 -8.16 -20.27
C GLN A 165 -7.27 -8.20 -20.18
N ILE A 166 -7.97 -7.05 -20.31
CA ILE A 166 -9.43 -6.97 -20.10
C ILE A 166 -10.24 -6.38 -21.27
N GLU A 167 -9.68 -5.50 -22.11
CA GLU A 167 -10.47 -4.74 -23.08
C GLU A 167 -11.07 -5.62 -24.18
N GLY A 168 -10.31 -6.62 -24.66
CA GLY A 168 -10.67 -7.42 -25.82
C GLY A 168 -10.38 -6.72 -27.14
N GLY A 169 -10.28 -7.47 -28.24
CA GLY A 169 -10.17 -6.94 -29.61
C GLY A 169 -8.93 -6.08 -29.91
N ASN A 170 -7.86 -6.23 -29.12
CA ASN A 170 -6.62 -5.47 -29.29
C ASN A 170 -5.79 -5.99 -30.47
N LYS A 171 -4.86 -5.14 -30.95
CA LYS A 171 -3.83 -5.55 -31.91
C LYS A 171 -2.52 -4.83 -31.61
N ASN A 172 -1.54 -5.53 -31.05
CA ASN A 172 -0.29 -4.97 -30.54
C ASN A 172 0.85 -6.01 -30.60
N ASN A 173 2.00 -5.68 -30.00
CA ASN A 173 3.13 -6.60 -29.86
C ASN A 173 2.79 -7.91 -29.13
N TRP A 174 1.83 -7.90 -28.19
CA TRP A 174 1.39 -9.10 -27.47
C TRP A 174 0.54 -10.00 -28.35
N THR A 175 -0.44 -9.48 -29.08
CA THR A 175 -1.26 -10.31 -29.98
C THR A 175 -0.43 -11.05 -31.05
N GLU A 176 0.68 -10.46 -31.51
CA GLU A 176 1.61 -11.12 -32.45
C GLU A 176 2.49 -12.18 -31.77
N PHE A 177 2.67 -12.08 -30.46
CA PHE A 177 3.52 -12.96 -29.66
C PHE A 177 2.74 -14.13 -29.04
N GLU A 178 1.47 -13.94 -28.70
CA GLU A 178 0.58 -14.93 -28.07
C GLU A 178 0.64 -16.33 -28.66
N PRO A 179 0.64 -16.56 -29.99
CA PRO A 179 0.77 -17.91 -30.56
C PRO A 179 2.08 -18.63 -30.21
N LYS A 180 3.08 -17.88 -29.73
CA LYS A 180 4.41 -18.36 -29.32
C LYS A 180 4.64 -18.24 -27.81
N SER A 181 3.65 -17.77 -27.07
CA SER A 181 3.71 -17.70 -25.61
C SER A 181 3.67 -19.11 -25.02
N LYS A 182 3.89 -19.21 -23.70
CA LYS A 182 3.86 -20.48 -22.97
C LYS A 182 2.50 -21.20 -23.09
N SER A 183 1.39 -20.49 -22.93
CA SER A 183 0.04 -21.07 -23.06
C SER A 183 -0.40 -21.24 -24.51
N GLY A 184 0.10 -20.40 -25.43
CA GLY A 184 -0.37 -20.34 -26.81
C GLY A 184 -1.82 -19.86 -26.97
N GLN A 185 -2.47 -19.48 -25.87
CA GLN A 185 -3.83 -18.95 -25.88
C GLN A 185 -3.83 -17.51 -26.42
N LEU A 186 -4.90 -17.17 -27.16
CA LEU A 186 -5.07 -15.83 -27.74
C LEU A 186 -5.92 -14.98 -26.80
N SER A 187 -5.58 -13.69 -26.67
CA SER A 187 -6.36 -12.78 -25.83
C SER A 187 -7.78 -12.59 -26.39
N GLY A 188 -7.96 -12.55 -27.71
CA GLY A 188 -9.31 -12.47 -28.32
C GLY A 188 -10.17 -11.37 -27.70
N ASP A 189 -11.34 -11.75 -27.20
CA ASP A 189 -12.28 -10.83 -26.53
C ASP A 189 -11.90 -10.53 -25.08
N ALA A 190 -10.99 -11.27 -24.45
CA ALA A 190 -10.63 -11.11 -23.04
C ALA A 190 -11.85 -11.04 -22.12
N CYS A 191 -11.97 -9.94 -21.37
CA CYS A 191 -13.13 -9.65 -20.54
C CYS A 191 -14.10 -8.71 -21.23
N ASP A 192 -13.97 -8.46 -22.53
CA ASP A 192 -14.86 -7.61 -23.34
C ASP A 192 -15.13 -6.22 -22.73
N HIS A 193 -14.19 -5.71 -21.92
CA HIS A 193 -14.38 -4.46 -21.18
C HIS A 193 -14.59 -3.27 -22.12
N TRP A 194 -14.06 -3.35 -23.35
CA TRP A 194 -14.26 -2.35 -24.39
C TRP A 194 -15.75 -2.09 -24.68
N ASN A 195 -16.55 -3.16 -24.73
CA ASN A 195 -17.98 -3.09 -25.01
C ASN A 195 -18.83 -3.02 -23.73
N ARG A 196 -18.23 -3.30 -22.55
CA ARG A 196 -18.93 -3.46 -21.27
C ARG A 196 -18.51 -2.49 -20.18
N MET A 197 -17.87 -1.39 -20.58
CA MET A 197 -17.39 -0.33 -19.69
C MET A 197 -18.41 0.05 -18.61
N GLU A 198 -19.68 0.24 -18.96
CA GLU A 198 -20.70 0.66 -17.99
C GLU A 198 -20.97 -0.41 -16.93
N GLU A 199 -21.06 -1.68 -17.33
CA GLU A 199 -21.24 -2.83 -16.43
C GLU A 199 -20.05 -2.93 -15.48
N ASP A 200 -18.83 -2.83 -16.00
CA ASP A 200 -17.61 -3.00 -15.21
C ASP A 200 -17.34 -1.83 -14.25
N ILE A 201 -17.80 -0.62 -14.58
CA ILE A 201 -17.76 0.51 -13.63
C ILE A 201 -18.66 0.24 -12.43
N GLU A 202 -19.81 -0.43 -12.60
CA GLU A 202 -20.63 -0.83 -11.45
C GLU A 202 -19.90 -1.81 -10.54
N LEU A 203 -19.12 -2.74 -11.11
CA LEU A 203 -18.31 -3.68 -10.32
C LEU A 203 -17.31 -2.92 -9.42
N ILE A 204 -16.67 -1.88 -9.95
CA ILE A 204 -15.76 -1.02 -9.18
C ILE A 204 -16.51 -0.31 -8.05
N VAL A 205 -17.66 0.29 -8.34
CA VAL A 205 -18.47 1.00 -7.33
C VAL A 205 -18.93 0.05 -6.22
N ASN A 206 -19.33 -1.17 -6.57
CA ASN A 206 -19.80 -2.20 -5.63
C ASN A 206 -18.72 -2.71 -4.66
N LEU A 207 -17.44 -2.48 -4.98
CA LEU A 207 -16.32 -2.77 -4.07
C LEU A 207 -16.06 -1.66 -3.05
N ASN A 208 -16.87 -0.58 -3.05
CA ASN A 208 -16.73 0.58 -2.18
C ASN A 208 -15.40 1.34 -2.31
N VAL A 209 -14.55 0.99 -3.28
CA VAL A 209 -13.27 1.67 -3.54
C VAL A 209 -13.48 3.11 -4.01
N ASN A 210 -12.46 3.94 -3.85
CA ASN A 210 -12.47 5.34 -4.28
C ASN A 210 -11.50 5.61 -5.44
N HIS A 211 -10.68 4.63 -5.84
CA HIS A 211 -9.75 4.75 -6.95
C HIS A 211 -9.82 3.55 -7.91
N TYR A 212 -9.54 3.80 -9.19
CA TYR A 212 -9.36 2.76 -10.20
C TYR A 212 -8.10 3.04 -11.02
N ARG A 213 -7.19 2.06 -11.06
CA ARG A 213 -6.00 2.11 -11.90
C ARG A 213 -6.22 1.29 -13.16
N PHE A 214 -6.05 1.91 -14.32
CA PHE A 214 -6.14 1.26 -15.63
C PHE A 214 -4.93 1.63 -16.49
N SER A 215 -4.66 0.88 -17.56
CA SER A 215 -3.71 1.28 -18.59
C SER A 215 -4.41 1.71 -19.88
N ILE A 216 -3.71 2.52 -20.68
CA ILE A 216 -4.19 2.99 -21.97
C ILE A 216 -3.52 2.16 -23.07
N GLU A 217 -4.31 1.57 -23.96
CA GLU A 217 -3.79 0.79 -25.09
C GLU A 217 -3.27 1.70 -26.21
N TRP A 218 -1.96 1.87 -26.26
CA TRP A 218 -1.32 2.73 -27.27
C TRP A 218 -1.65 2.27 -28.70
N SER A 219 -1.76 0.97 -28.97
CA SER A 219 -2.08 0.50 -30.33
C SER A 219 -3.49 0.85 -30.79
N ARG A 220 -4.44 1.07 -29.86
CA ARG A 220 -5.77 1.61 -30.20
C ARG A 220 -5.71 3.10 -30.50
N ILE A 221 -4.97 3.84 -29.69
CA ILE A 221 -4.85 5.30 -29.82
C ILE A 221 -4.08 5.70 -31.08
N GLU A 222 -3.01 4.98 -31.41
CA GLU A 222 -2.12 5.26 -32.54
C GLU A 222 -1.81 3.96 -33.32
N PRO A 223 -2.80 3.41 -34.05
CA PRO A 223 -2.66 2.14 -34.76
C PRO A 223 -1.61 2.19 -35.88
N VAL A 224 -1.38 3.38 -36.43
CA VAL A 224 -0.32 3.68 -37.40
C VAL A 224 0.40 4.94 -36.94
N ASN A 225 1.73 4.97 -37.05
CA ASN A 225 2.56 6.11 -36.64
C ASN A 225 2.00 7.45 -37.17
N GLY A 226 1.63 8.36 -36.26
CA GLY A 226 1.09 9.67 -36.56
C GLY A 226 -0.41 9.72 -36.91
N GLN A 227 -1.11 8.58 -36.93
CA GLN A 227 -2.56 8.51 -37.16
C GLN A 227 -3.27 8.20 -35.85
N TRP A 228 -3.96 9.20 -35.30
CA TRP A 228 -4.69 9.09 -34.05
C TRP A 228 -6.11 8.59 -34.30
N ASN A 229 -6.55 7.57 -33.55
CA ASN A 229 -7.92 7.09 -33.59
C ASN A 229 -8.80 7.93 -32.64
N GLN A 230 -9.71 8.73 -33.19
CA GLN A 230 -10.57 9.61 -32.40
C GLN A 230 -11.59 8.82 -31.55
N ASP A 231 -12.16 7.74 -32.07
CA ASP A 231 -13.13 6.92 -31.33
C ASP A 231 -12.47 6.31 -30.07
N ALA A 232 -11.21 5.89 -30.17
CA ALA A 232 -10.47 5.36 -29.03
C ALA A 232 -10.12 6.45 -28.00
N LEU A 233 -9.74 7.66 -28.45
CA LEU A 233 -9.53 8.80 -27.57
C LEU A 233 -10.83 9.16 -26.82
N ASP A 234 -11.95 9.21 -27.53
CA ASP A 234 -13.26 9.52 -26.96
C ASP A 234 -13.71 8.44 -25.96
N TRP A 235 -13.41 7.17 -26.23
CA TRP A 235 -13.69 6.06 -25.32
C TRP A 235 -12.96 6.22 -23.97
N TYR A 236 -11.65 6.49 -23.97
CA TYR A 236 -10.91 6.70 -22.71
C TYR A 236 -11.32 7.99 -21.99
N SER A 237 -11.66 9.06 -22.72
CA SER A 237 -12.22 10.27 -22.10
C SER A 237 -13.56 9.96 -21.41
N LYS A 238 -14.44 9.20 -22.07
CA LYS A 238 -15.73 8.78 -21.52
C LYS A 238 -15.59 7.85 -20.30
N LEU A 239 -14.60 6.95 -20.30
CA LEU A 239 -14.26 6.12 -19.14
C LEU A 239 -13.94 7.02 -17.92
N VAL A 240 -13.05 8.01 -18.10
CA VAL A 240 -12.68 8.96 -17.04
C VAL A 240 -13.89 9.74 -16.53
N ASP A 241 -14.75 10.24 -17.43
CA ASP A 241 -15.96 10.96 -17.03
C ASP A 241 -16.91 10.08 -16.21
N LYS A 242 -17.15 8.84 -16.65
CA LYS A 242 -18.04 7.92 -15.94
C LYS A 242 -17.51 7.52 -14.57
N LEU A 243 -16.20 7.29 -14.45
CA LEU A 243 -15.57 7.02 -13.15
C LEU A 243 -15.76 8.19 -12.19
N LEU A 244 -15.47 9.42 -12.64
CA LEU A 244 -15.58 10.62 -11.81
C LEU A 244 -17.03 10.93 -11.40
N VAL A 245 -18.00 10.74 -12.28
CA VAL A 245 -19.43 10.87 -11.96
C VAL A 245 -19.84 9.92 -10.83
N ARG A 246 -19.16 8.77 -10.70
CA ARG A 246 -19.38 7.80 -9.61
C ARG A 246 -18.46 7.99 -8.41
N GLY A 247 -17.73 9.10 -8.36
CA GLY A 247 -16.79 9.38 -7.27
C GLY A 247 -15.52 8.54 -7.28
N ILE A 248 -15.24 7.81 -8.37
CA ILE A 248 -14.04 6.99 -8.53
C ILE A 248 -12.94 7.83 -9.18
N GLN A 249 -11.81 7.97 -8.48
CA GLN A 249 -10.65 8.70 -8.96
C GLN A 249 -9.80 7.83 -9.90
N PRO A 250 -9.55 8.27 -11.14
CA PRO A 250 -8.74 7.50 -12.10
C PRO A 250 -7.23 7.65 -11.84
N MET A 251 -6.51 6.54 -12.01
CA MET A 251 -5.04 6.48 -12.10
C MET A 251 -4.63 5.85 -13.43
N ALA A 252 -4.08 6.65 -14.34
CA ALA A 252 -3.79 6.22 -15.71
C ALA A 252 -2.35 5.70 -15.85
N THR A 253 -2.19 4.50 -16.41
CA THR A 253 -0.89 3.90 -16.74
C THR A 253 -0.62 4.01 -18.25
N LEU A 254 0.47 4.69 -18.61
CA LEU A 254 0.82 5.00 -20.00
C LEU A 254 1.50 3.86 -20.75
N HIS A 255 2.15 2.93 -20.03
CA HIS A 255 2.74 1.75 -20.66
C HIS A 255 2.63 0.55 -19.72
N HIS A 256 1.84 -0.44 -20.14
CA HIS A 256 1.66 -1.72 -19.43
C HIS A 256 1.94 -2.88 -20.38
N PHE A 257 3.22 -3.03 -20.71
CA PHE A 257 3.82 -4.06 -21.60
C PHE A 257 3.37 -4.09 -23.06
N THR A 258 2.32 -3.36 -23.43
CA THR A 258 1.78 -3.32 -24.78
C THR A 258 2.15 -2.04 -25.52
N HIS A 259 2.42 -2.18 -26.81
CA HIS A 259 2.70 -1.08 -27.72
C HIS A 259 2.40 -1.46 -29.17
N PRO A 260 2.20 -0.47 -30.08
CA PRO A 260 1.85 -0.75 -31.47
C PRO A 260 2.89 -1.59 -32.21
N ILE A 261 2.42 -2.44 -33.12
CA ILE A 261 3.28 -3.31 -33.95
C ILE A 261 4.29 -2.48 -34.76
N TRP A 262 3.86 -1.37 -35.35
CA TRP A 262 4.75 -0.50 -36.13
C TRP A 262 5.92 0.06 -35.31
N TRP A 263 5.73 0.24 -34.00
CA TRP A 263 6.77 0.74 -33.09
C TRP A 263 7.71 -0.39 -32.67
N GLN A 264 7.16 -1.60 -32.44
CA GLN A 264 7.95 -2.81 -32.23
C GLN A 264 8.87 -3.11 -33.43
N GLU A 265 8.36 -2.99 -34.66
CA GLU A 265 9.13 -3.19 -35.90
C GLU A 265 10.26 -2.16 -36.09
N LYS A 266 10.05 -0.93 -35.62
CA LYS A 266 11.12 0.09 -35.57
C LYS A 266 12.20 -0.23 -34.55
N GLY A 267 12.00 -1.20 -33.66
CA GLY A 267 12.93 -1.63 -32.62
C GLY A 267 12.51 -1.25 -31.20
N GLY A 268 11.32 -0.68 -31.01
CA GLY A 268 10.77 -0.33 -29.70
C GLY A 268 11.78 0.36 -28.77
N PHE A 269 11.85 -0.09 -27.51
CA PHE A 269 12.79 0.42 -26.51
C PHE A 269 14.27 0.07 -26.78
N GLU A 270 14.60 -0.70 -27.80
CA GLU A 270 16.02 -1.02 -28.09
C GLU A 270 16.74 0.12 -28.80
N LYS A 271 16.00 0.99 -29.50
CA LYS A 271 16.55 2.20 -30.10
C LYS A 271 16.12 3.41 -29.28
N GLU A 272 17.10 4.16 -28.77
CA GLU A 272 16.85 5.35 -27.96
C GLU A 272 16.03 6.40 -28.73
N ASP A 273 16.31 6.58 -30.02
CA ASP A 273 15.58 7.54 -30.88
C ASP A 273 14.08 7.27 -30.95
N ASN A 274 13.64 6.01 -30.79
CA ASN A 274 12.21 5.65 -30.82
C ASN A 274 11.44 6.16 -29.60
N ILE A 275 12.11 6.55 -28.51
CA ILE A 275 11.50 7.05 -27.28
C ILE A 275 10.66 8.30 -27.57
N GLU A 276 11.04 9.12 -28.55
CA GLU A 276 10.30 10.33 -28.92
C GLU A 276 8.84 10.03 -29.32
N HIS A 277 8.60 8.89 -29.96
CA HIS A 277 7.26 8.48 -30.38
C HIS A 277 6.39 8.10 -29.18
N TRP A 278 6.97 7.39 -28.21
CA TRP A 278 6.25 7.06 -26.97
C TRP A 278 5.97 8.31 -26.14
N VAL A 279 6.92 9.24 -26.06
CA VAL A 279 6.72 10.53 -25.38
C VAL A 279 5.61 11.34 -26.07
N ARG A 280 5.56 11.36 -27.41
CA ARG A 280 4.46 11.99 -28.17
C ARG A 280 3.09 11.37 -27.84
N PHE A 281 3.01 10.05 -27.69
CA PHE A 281 1.79 9.39 -27.22
C PHE A 281 1.43 9.80 -25.79
N CYS A 282 2.41 9.84 -24.88
CA CYS A 282 2.20 10.30 -23.50
C CYS A 282 1.67 11.74 -23.46
N GLU A 283 2.24 12.63 -24.28
CA GLU A 283 1.76 14.00 -24.45
C GLU A 283 0.31 14.04 -24.90
N LYS A 284 -0.05 13.28 -25.94
CA LYS A 284 -1.40 13.25 -26.49
C LYS A 284 -2.44 12.82 -25.44
N MET A 285 -2.14 11.77 -24.67
CA MET A 285 -3.03 11.30 -23.62
C MET A 285 -3.10 12.27 -22.44
N PHE A 286 -1.97 12.90 -22.10
CA PHE A 286 -1.94 13.93 -21.05
C PHE A 286 -2.76 15.17 -21.44
N GLU A 287 -2.67 15.64 -22.69
CA GLU A 287 -3.49 16.75 -23.19
C GLU A 287 -4.99 16.47 -23.08
N LEU A 288 -5.40 15.23 -23.36
CA LEU A 288 -6.79 14.81 -23.35
C LEU A 288 -7.38 14.71 -21.94
N LEU A 289 -6.60 14.22 -20.97
CA LEU A 289 -7.16 13.78 -19.67
C LEU A 289 -6.63 14.55 -18.45
N SER A 290 -5.59 15.39 -18.58
CA SER A 290 -4.90 16.02 -17.43
C SER A 290 -5.72 17.04 -16.64
N ASP A 291 -6.83 17.52 -17.20
CA ASP A 291 -7.79 18.36 -16.49
C ASP A 291 -8.48 17.58 -15.36
N ARG A 292 -8.72 16.28 -15.58
CA ARG A 292 -9.50 15.37 -14.72
C ARG A 292 -8.63 14.34 -13.98
N VAL A 293 -7.68 13.70 -14.67
CA VAL A 293 -6.81 12.64 -14.11
C VAL A 293 -5.64 13.24 -13.34
N LYS A 294 -5.57 12.94 -12.03
CA LYS A 294 -4.52 13.47 -11.13
C LYS A 294 -3.31 12.56 -10.97
N TRP A 295 -3.48 11.26 -11.18
CA TRP A 295 -2.44 10.25 -10.93
C TRP A 295 -2.02 9.55 -12.23
N TRP A 296 -0.73 9.61 -12.53
CA TRP A 296 -0.14 9.10 -13.77
C TRP A 296 1.01 8.14 -13.49
N CYS A 297 0.89 6.93 -13.99
CA CYS A 297 1.92 5.91 -13.97
C CYS A 297 2.59 5.88 -15.35
N THR A 298 3.89 6.16 -15.40
CA THR A 298 4.64 6.21 -16.67
C THR A 298 4.80 4.82 -17.27
N ILE A 299 5.59 3.96 -16.62
CA ILE A 299 5.88 2.59 -17.07
C ILE A 299 5.57 1.63 -15.94
N ASN A 300 4.77 0.60 -16.24
CA ASN A 300 4.56 -0.54 -15.38
C ASN A 300 5.76 -1.48 -15.44
N GLU A 301 6.32 -1.81 -14.27
CA GLU A 301 7.28 -2.88 -14.05
C GLU A 301 8.40 -2.98 -15.10
N PRO A 302 9.24 -1.95 -15.26
CA PRO A 302 10.27 -1.94 -16.30
C PRO A 302 11.30 -3.08 -16.13
N ALA A 303 11.48 -3.59 -14.92
CA ALA A 303 12.32 -4.75 -14.66
C ALA A 303 11.71 -6.06 -15.17
N VAL A 304 10.39 -6.24 -15.05
CA VAL A 304 9.68 -7.42 -15.60
C VAL A 304 9.70 -7.36 -17.10
N PHE A 305 9.30 -6.23 -17.70
CA PHE A 305 9.35 -6.05 -19.15
C PHE A 305 10.73 -6.38 -19.73
N ALA A 306 11.81 -5.84 -19.13
CA ALA A 306 13.16 -6.11 -19.60
C ALA A 306 13.61 -7.57 -19.37
N THR A 307 13.27 -8.18 -18.22
CA THR A 307 13.73 -9.53 -17.88
C THR A 307 12.93 -10.60 -18.62
N MET A 308 11.61 -10.50 -18.63
CA MET A 308 10.74 -11.44 -19.34
C MET A 308 10.93 -11.35 -20.86
N GLY A 309 11.09 -10.13 -21.40
CA GLY A 309 11.25 -9.93 -22.85
C GLY A 309 12.65 -10.22 -23.40
N TYR A 310 13.71 -10.04 -22.60
CA TYR A 310 15.10 -10.09 -23.08
C TYR A 310 16.02 -11.07 -22.35
N VAL A 311 15.59 -11.70 -21.26
CA VAL A 311 16.36 -12.74 -20.56
C VAL A 311 15.66 -14.09 -20.66
N LEU A 312 14.39 -14.16 -20.26
CA LEU A 312 13.62 -15.41 -20.28
C LEU A 312 12.98 -15.66 -21.65
N GLY A 313 12.58 -14.60 -22.36
CA GLY A 313 11.95 -14.67 -23.68
C GLY A 313 10.48 -15.08 -23.63
N GLU A 314 9.81 -14.87 -22.49
CA GLU A 314 8.39 -15.22 -22.27
C GLU A 314 7.45 -14.06 -22.62
N PHE A 315 7.98 -12.84 -22.74
CA PHE A 315 7.22 -11.66 -23.17
C PHE A 315 7.74 -11.20 -24.54
N PRO A 316 6.97 -10.44 -25.33
CA PRO A 316 7.48 -9.78 -26.52
C PRO A 316 8.75 -8.96 -26.19
N PRO A 317 9.80 -9.00 -27.01
CA PRO A 317 9.91 -9.66 -28.32
C PRO A 317 10.38 -11.14 -28.29
N GLY A 318 10.43 -11.78 -27.13
CA GLY A 318 10.82 -13.21 -27.01
C GLY A 318 12.32 -13.46 -27.15
N VAL A 319 13.14 -12.49 -26.76
CA VAL A 319 14.59 -12.50 -27.00
C VAL A 319 15.34 -13.00 -25.76
N ARG A 320 16.47 -13.69 -25.97
CA ARG A 320 17.37 -14.11 -24.90
C ARG A 320 18.76 -13.49 -25.05
N SER A 321 18.89 -12.22 -24.65
CA SER A 321 20.12 -11.43 -24.78
C SER A 321 20.32 -10.40 -23.65
N PHE A 322 21.27 -10.67 -22.75
CA PHE A 322 21.68 -9.73 -21.70
C PHE A 322 22.20 -8.39 -22.26
N LYS A 323 22.82 -8.39 -23.45
CA LYS A 323 23.27 -7.15 -24.10
C LYS A 323 22.08 -6.25 -24.45
N ARG A 324 21.03 -6.82 -25.05
CA ARG A 324 19.81 -6.09 -25.40
C ARG A 324 19.04 -5.68 -24.15
N MET A 325 18.97 -6.55 -23.14
CA MET A 325 18.40 -6.21 -21.83
C MET A 325 19.08 -4.99 -21.20
N LYS A 326 20.42 -4.90 -21.20
CA LYS A 326 21.15 -3.73 -20.71
C LYS A 326 20.72 -2.43 -21.40
N ILE A 327 20.57 -2.47 -22.74
CA ILE A 327 20.18 -1.33 -23.58
C ILE A 327 18.74 -0.93 -23.27
N VAL A 328 17.81 -1.89 -23.28
CA VAL A 328 16.39 -1.65 -23.03
C VAL A 328 16.16 -1.12 -21.61
N SER A 329 16.81 -1.69 -20.59
CA SER A 329 16.69 -1.18 -19.23
C SER A 329 17.16 0.28 -19.11
N ARG A 330 18.24 0.66 -19.81
CA ARG A 330 18.70 2.06 -19.86
C ARG A 330 17.66 2.94 -20.54
N ASN A 331 17.14 2.50 -21.68
CA ASN A 331 16.19 3.26 -22.49
C ASN A 331 14.83 3.41 -21.81
N LEU A 332 14.37 2.44 -21.02
CA LEU A 332 13.18 2.56 -20.18
C LEU A 332 13.34 3.67 -19.13
N MET A 333 14.53 3.81 -18.53
CA MET A 333 14.81 4.88 -17.56
C MET A 333 14.91 6.25 -18.23
N ILE A 334 15.45 6.32 -19.45
CA ILE A 334 15.44 7.55 -20.27
C ILE A 334 14.01 7.92 -20.65
N ALA A 335 13.22 6.94 -21.09
CA ALA A 335 11.82 7.13 -21.45
C ALA A 335 11.03 7.69 -20.26
N HIS A 336 11.12 7.04 -19.09
CA HIS A 336 10.49 7.52 -17.85
C HIS A 336 10.89 8.98 -17.53
N ALA A 337 12.20 9.31 -17.57
CA ALA A 337 12.67 10.66 -17.28
C ALA A 337 12.16 11.71 -18.29
N ASN A 338 12.13 11.35 -19.59
CA ASN A 338 11.63 12.22 -20.66
C ASN A 338 10.12 12.44 -20.53
N CYS A 339 9.35 11.37 -20.27
CA CYS A 339 7.90 11.43 -20.07
C CYS A 339 7.56 12.29 -18.83
N TYR A 340 8.23 12.04 -17.69
CA TYR A 340 8.05 12.85 -16.49
C TYR A 340 8.32 14.34 -16.77
N SER A 341 9.49 14.65 -17.32
CA SER A 341 9.89 16.04 -17.61
C SER A 341 8.91 16.72 -18.57
N LYS A 342 8.46 15.99 -19.59
CA LYS A 342 7.50 16.51 -20.57
C LYS A 342 6.14 16.78 -19.96
N ILE A 343 5.55 15.81 -19.23
CA ILE A 343 4.28 16.01 -18.52
C ILE A 343 4.38 17.20 -17.56
N LYS A 344 5.46 17.30 -16.78
CA LYS A 344 5.65 18.42 -15.84
C LYS A 344 5.77 19.79 -16.52
N SER A 345 6.20 19.84 -17.78
CA SER A 345 6.29 21.08 -18.56
C SER A 345 4.95 21.52 -19.19
N MET A 346 3.98 20.62 -19.29
CA MET A 346 2.70 20.86 -19.96
C MET A 346 1.68 21.56 -19.05
N ARG A 347 0.60 22.07 -19.64
CA ARG A 347 -0.57 22.58 -18.89
C ARG A 347 -1.06 21.50 -17.92
N ASN A 348 -1.37 21.87 -16.67
CA ASN A 348 -1.73 20.96 -15.57
C ASN A 348 -0.58 20.06 -15.04
N GLY A 349 0.61 20.07 -15.64
CA GLY A 349 1.75 19.24 -15.23
C GLY A 349 2.16 19.41 -13.76
N LYS A 350 2.05 20.64 -13.24
CA LYS A 350 2.37 20.96 -11.84
C LYS A 350 1.33 20.46 -10.83
N SER A 351 0.06 20.32 -11.24
CA SER A 351 -1.03 19.89 -10.37
C SER A 351 -1.19 18.37 -10.28
N VAL A 352 -0.68 17.62 -11.26
CA VAL A 352 -0.76 16.15 -11.28
C VAL A 352 0.42 15.51 -10.57
N LYS A 353 0.28 14.23 -10.22
CA LYS A 353 1.32 13.36 -9.69
C LYS A 353 1.72 12.32 -10.73
N VAL A 354 3.02 12.18 -10.96
CA VAL A 354 3.59 11.26 -11.96
C VAL A 354 4.58 10.34 -11.27
N GLY A 355 4.45 9.03 -11.48
CA GLY A 355 5.27 8.01 -10.85
C GLY A 355 5.76 6.93 -11.82
N LEU A 356 6.85 6.27 -11.46
CA LEU A 356 7.21 4.95 -11.98
C LEU A 356 6.51 3.87 -11.14
N VAL A 357 6.03 2.80 -11.78
CA VAL A 357 5.51 1.63 -11.07
C VAL A 357 6.58 0.55 -11.10
N LYS A 358 7.12 0.20 -9.93
CA LYS A 358 8.18 -0.77 -9.76
C LYS A 358 7.69 -1.98 -8.99
N ASN A 359 7.76 -3.13 -9.64
CA ASN A 359 7.65 -4.40 -8.95
C ASN A 359 8.84 -4.66 -8.04
N ILE A 360 8.63 -5.21 -6.86
CA ILE A 360 9.72 -5.63 -5.98
C ILE A 360 9.60 -7.12 -5.77
N ASN A 361 10.61 -7.86 -6.23
CA ASN A 361 10.79 -9.26 -5.86
C ASN A 361 11.81 -9.33 -4.75
N ILE A 362 11.44 -9.93 -3.63
CA ILE A 362 12.40 -10.18 -2.57
C ILE A 362 13.26 -11.39 -2.97
N PHE A 363 14.58 -11.24 -2.99
CA PHE A 363 15.48 -12.35 -3.28
C PHE A 363 16.13 -12.84 -1.98
N ASP A 364 15.80 -14.08 -1.59
CA ASP A 364 16.35 -14.71 -0.41
C ASP A 364 17.25 -15.90 -0.81
N PRO A 365 18.33 -16.19 -0.07
CA PRO A 365 19.16 -17.34 -0.38
C PRO A 365 18.39 -18.63 -0.07
N TYR A 366 18.39 -19.60 -0.98
CA TYR A 366 17.73 -20.89 -0.70
C TYR A 366 18.32 -21.57 0.56
N ARG A 367 19.64 -21.46 0.78
CA ARG A 367 20.29 -21.95 2.01
C ARG A 367 21.00 -20.78 2.67
N ARG A 368 20.48 -20.29 3.80
CA ARG A 368 21.03 -19.11 4.50
C ARG A 368 22.45 -19.28 5.03
N TRP A 369 22.88 -20.52 5.29
CA TRP A 369 24.25 -20.83 5.68
C TRP A 369 25.22 -20.86 4.49
N ASN A 370 24.74 -20.80 3.24
CA ASN A 370 25.61 -20.89 2.06
C ASN A 370 25.93 -19.47 1.52
N PRO A 371 27.21 -19.04 1.53
CA PRO A 371 27.59 -17.71 1.06
C PRO A 371 27.38 -17.51 -0.44
N LEU A 372 27.48 -18.57 -1.25
CA LEU A 372 27.25 -18.48 -2.70
C LEU A 372 25.78 -18.16 -3.02
N HIS A 373 24.85 -18.67 -2.20
CA HIS A 373 23.43 -18.35 -2.36
C HIS A 373 23.17 -16.89 -2.01
N TRP A 374 23.81 -16.36 -0.97
CA TRP A 374 23.74 -14.94 -0.63
C TRP A 374 24.31 -14.04 -1.72
N ILE A 375 25.47 -14.38 -2.27
CA ILE A 375 26.06 -13.64 -3.40
C ILE A 375 25.08 -13.59 -4.57
N GLN A 376 24.43 -14.70 -4.89
CA GLN A 376 23.41 -14.76 -5.93
C GLN A 376 22.20 -13.87 -5.59
N SER A 377 21.67 -13.95 -4.36
CA SER A 377 20.52 -13.11 -3.95
C SER A 377 20.84 -11.63 -4.08
N LEU A 378 22.01 -11.20 -3.60
CA LEU A 378 22.45 -9.80 -3.65
C LEU A 378 22.68 -9.31 -5.08
N LEU A 379 23.19 -10.17 -5.95
CA LEU A 379 23.37 -9.86 -7.37
C LEU A 379 22.01 -9.65 -8.06
N LEU A 380 21.06 -10.56 -7.84
CA LEU A 380 19.70 -10.45 -8.40
C LEU A 380 18.93 -9.26 -7.84
N ASP A 381 18.97 -9.04 -6.53
CA ASP A 381 18.38 -7.84 -5.90
C ASP A 381 18.99 -6.55 -6.46
N GLY A 382 20.31 -6.55 -6.68
CA GLY A 382 21.03 -5.45 -7.33
C GLY A 382 20.56 -5.17 -8.76
N MET A 383 20.36 -6.23 -9.56
CA MET A 383 19.97 -6.15 -10.97
C MET A 383 18.48 -5.88 -11.19
N PHE A 384 17.62 -6.38 -10.29
CA PHE A 384 16.18 -6.39 -10.51
C PHE A 384 15.46 -5.29 -9.70
N ASN A 385 15.96 -4.94 -8.51
CA ASN A 385 15.34 -3.93 -7.65
C ASN A 385 16.22 -2.68 -7.51
N ARG A 386 17.39 -2.81 -6.88
CA ARG A 386 18.14 -1.66 -6.37
C ARG A 386 18.63 -0.73 -7.45
N CYS A 387 19.05 -1.23 -8.61
CA CYS A 387 19.54 -0.36 -9.68
C CYS A 387 18.48 0.65 -10.15
N TRP A 388 17.21 0.24 -10.22
CA TRP A 388 16.08 1.08 -10.63
C TRP A 388 15.79 2.16 -9.59
N ILE A 389 15.67 1.76 -8.32
CA ILE A 389 15.44 2.66 -7.17
C ILE A 389 16.59 3.68 -7.05
N ASN A 390 17.83 3.19 -7.08
CA ASN A 390 19.01 4.04 -7.02
C ASN A 390 19.11 4.98 -8.24
N GLY A 391 18.64 4.53 -9.41
CA GLY A 391 18.52 5.34 -10.62
C GLY A 391 17.68 6.59 -10.39
N ILE A 392 16.46 6.43 -9.87
CA ILE A 392 15.56 7.54 -9.55
C ILE A 392 16.16 8.44 -8.45
N HIS A 393 16.69 7.84 -7.39
CA HIS A 393 17.24 8.58 -6.25
C HIS A 393 18.46 9.45 -6.62
N THR A 394 19.37 8.90 -7.41
CA THR A 394 20.68 9.52 -7.67
C THR A 394 20.81 10.16 -9.05
N GLY A 395 19.93 9.82 -9.99
CA GLY A 395 20.06 10.13 -11.42
C GLY A 395 21.14 9.31 -12.13
N ARG A 396 21.77 8.35 -11.43
CA ARG A 396 22.79 7.45 -11.99
C ARG A 396 22.24 6.04 -12.02
N PHE A 397 22.03 5.52 -13.22
CA PHE A 397 21.50 4.19 -13.43
C PHE A 397 22.63 3.22 -13.81
N LYS A 398 22.77 2.15 -13.04
CA LYS A 398 23.62 1.02 -13.38
C LYS A 398 22.70 -0.02 -14.01
N SER A 399 22.63 -0.06 -15.35
CA SER A 399 21.81 -1.07 -16.04
C SER A 399 22.11 -2.47 -15.50
N PRO A 400 21.11 -3.36 -15.47
CA PRO A 400 21.35 -4.74 -15.07
C PRO A 400 22.48 -5.35 -15.92
N SER A 401 23.36 -6.12 -15.29
CA SER A 401 24.61 -6.65 -15.88
C SER A 401 25.62 -5.60 -16.38
N GLY A 402 25.38 -4.30 -16.15
CA GLY A 402 26.33 -3.23 -16.46
C GLY A 402 27.47 -3.14 -15.44
N LEU A 403 28.69 -2.84 -15.91
CA LEU A 403 29.85 -2.63 -15.04
C LEU A 403 29.80 -1.28 -14.32
N PHE A 404 29.37 -0.23 -15.02
CA PHE A 404 29.40 1.15 -14.54
C PHE A 404 28.00 1.78 -14.49
N SER A 405 27.82 2.72 -13.57
CA SER A 405 26.63 3.59 -13.54
C SER A 405 26.79 4.75 -14.51
N GLU A 406 25.73 5.04 -15.27
CA GLU A 406 25.68 6.15 -16.22
C GLU A 406 24.71 7.22 -15.71
N LYS A 407 25.01 8.49 -15.97
CA LYS A 407 24.09 9.60 -15.64
C LYS A 407 23.01 9.66 -16.72
N ILE A 408 21.75 9.60 -16.31
CA ILE A 408 20.61 9.81 -17.22
C ILE A 408 20.07 11.22 -16.98
N PRO A 409 20.08 12.11 -17.98
CA PRO A 409 19.50 13.45 -17.86
C PRO A 409 18.03 13.39 -17.40
N GLY A 410 17.64 14.27 -16.49
CA GLY A 410 16.26 14.36 -16.00
C GLY A 410 15.82 13.25 -15.02
N LEU A 411 16.58 12.16 -14.84
CA LEU A 411 16.15 11.01 -14.03
C LEU A 411 16.15 11.27 -12.52
N LYS A 412 17.04 12.11 -12.02
CA LYS A 412 17.15 12.37 -10.58
C LYS A 412 15.86 13.04 -10.08
N GLY A 413 15.12 12.35 -9.22
CA GLY A 413 13.86 12.87 -8.67
C GLY A 413 12.70 12.93 -9.67
N SER A 414 12.74 12.15 -10.76
CA SER A 414 11.68 12.12 -11.78
C SER A 414 10.42 11.33 -11.36
N SER A 415 10.03 11.40 -10.08
CA SER A 415 8.89 10.64 -9.55
C SER A 415 8.32 11.38 -8.34
N ASP A 416 7.02 11.70 -8.37
CA ASP A 416 6.32 12.34 -7.25
C ASP A 416 5.83 11.33 -6.22
N PHE A 417 5.69 10.08 -6.63
CA PHE A 417 5.39 8.90 -5.82
C PHE A 417 6.08 7.69 -6.46
N ILE A 418 6.19 6.58 -5.73
CA ILE A 418 6.60 5.29 -6.29
C ILE A 418 5.40 4.33 -6.22
N GLY A 419 5.00 3.80 -7.38
CA GLY A 419 4.09 2.67 -7.43
C GLY A 419 4.85 1.40 -7.07
N LEU A 420 4.33 0.63 -6.13
CA LEU A 420 4.89 -0.64 -5.68
C LEU A 420 3.96 -1.78 -6.11
N ASN A 421 4.50 -2.68 -6.93
CA ASN A 421 3.84 -3.97 -7.17
C ASN A 421 4.58 -5.05 -6.36
N TYR A 422 3.84 -5.85 -5.61
CA TYR A 422 4.43 -6.91 -4.78
C TYR A 422 3.53 -8.14 -4.76
N TYR A 423 4.16 -9.30 -4.90
CA TYR A 423 3.46 -10.59 -4.92
C TYR A 423 4.14 -11.62 -4.01
N THR A 424 5.48 -11.74 -4.06
CA THR A 424 6.18 -12.83 -3.37
C THR A 424 7.70 -12.60 -3.26
N HIS A 425 8.41 -13.57 -2.69
CA HIS A 425 9.86 -13.68 -2.74
C HIS A 425 10.32 -14.84 -3.65
N LEU A 426 11.61 -14.86 -3.99
CA LEU A 426 12.24 -15.91 -4.77
C LEU A 426 13.46 -16.45 -4.03
N LEU A 427 13.52 -17.77 -3.88
CA LEU A 427 14.65 -18.47 -3.27
C LEU A 427 15.74 -18.74 -4.31
N THR A 428 16.92 -18.15 -4.09
CA THR A 428 17.99 -18.13 -5.10
C THR A 428 19.10 -19.14 -4.81
N THR A 429 19.63 -19.74 -5.87
CA THR A 429 20.85 -20.56 -5.89
C THR A 429 21.73 -20.17 -7.07
N PRO A 430 23.07 -20.40 -7.03
CA PRO A 430 23.95 -20.17 -8.19
C PRO A 430 23.59 -21.01 -9.43
N PHE A 431 22.83 -22.09 -9.25
CA PHE A 431 22.42 -23.01 -10.31
C PHE A 431 20.95 -22.84 -10.69
N MET A 432 20.39 -21.64 -10.50
CA MET A 432 19.00 -21.41 -10.90
C MET A 432 18.85 -21.68 -12.41
N PRO A 433 17.89 -22.55 -12.77
CA PRO A 433 17.67 -22.86 -14.17
C PRO A 433 17.24 -21.61 -14.92
N THR A 434 17.76 -21.44 -16.13
CA THR A 434 17.36 -20.37 -17.05
C THR A 434 16.10 -20.72 -17.85
N LYS A 435 15.41 -21.82 -17.47
CA LYS A 435 14.15 -22.28 -18.05
C LYS A 435 13.05 -22.20 -16.97
N VAL A 436 11.90 -21.67 -17.34
CA VAL A 436 10.76 -21.35 -16.46
C VAL A 436 9.95 -22.60 -16.06
N GLU A 437 10.15 -23.72 -16.74
CA GLU A 437 9.41 -24.98 -16.50
C GLU A 437 9.68 -25.62 -15.13
N ILE A 438 10.68 -25.15 -14.37
CA ILE A 438 11.02 -25.72 -13.06
C ILE A 438 10.27 -24.94 -11.97
N ASP A 439 9.53 -25.70 -11.16
CA ASP A 439 8.82 -25.18 -9.99
C ASP A 439 9.71 -24.26 -9.14
N PRO A 440 9.21 -23.07 -8.78
CA PRO A 440 9.89 -22.22 -7.83
C PRO A 440 10.16 -22.98 -6.53
N ILE A 441 11.38 -22.80 -6.03
CA ILE A 441 11.77 -23.37 -4.75
C ILE A 441 11.08 -22.55 -3.65
N ILE A 442 10.42 -23.23 -2.71
CA ILE A 442 9.77 -22.62 -1.54
C ILE A 442 10.34 -23.20 -0.24
N ARG A 443 10.08 -22.54 0.89
CA ARG A 443 10.38 -23.06 2.23
C ARG A 443 9.40 -24.19 2.60
N PRO A 444 9.81 -25.13 3.48
CA PRO A 444 8.92 -26.21 3.93
C PRO A 444 7.64 -25.76 4.65
N TRP A 445 7.59 -24.55 5.18
CA TRP A 445 6.44 -23.99 5.91
C TRP A 445 5.66 -22.96 5.08
N GLU A 446 6.08 -22.69 3.85
CA GLU A 446 5.37 -21.77 2.95
C GLU A 446 4.23 -22.51 2.26
N GLU A 447 3.14 -21.78 2.07
CA GLU A 447 1.98 -22.23 1.31
C GLU A 447 2.13 -21.81 -0.15
N ARG A 448 1.82 -22.71 -1.08
CA ARG A 448 2.03 -22.52 -2.52
C ARG A 448 0.73 -22.07 -3.17
N THR A 449 0.78 -20.99 -3.94
CA THR A 449 -0.36 -20.44 -4.70
C THR A 449 -0.55 -21.19 -6.03
N ASP A 450 -1.61 -20.89 -6.78
CA ASP A 450 -1.83 -21.47 -8.13
C ASP A 450 -0.73 -21.09 -9.13
N PHE A 451 -0.19 -19.87 -9.01
CA PHE A 451 1.01 -19.43 -9.75
C PHE A 451 2.30 -20.16 -9.32
N ARG A 452 2.22 -21.09 -8.35
CA ARG A 452 3.30 -21.91 -7.78
C ARG A 452 4.38 -21.17 -6.98
N TYR A 453 4.25 -19.87 -6.78
CA TYR A 453 5.07 -19.10 -5.84
C TYR A 453 4.52 -19.18 -4.41
N PRO A 454 5.32 -18.86 -3.38
CA PRO A 454 4.85 -18.91 -2.00
C PRO A 454 4.00 -17.68 -1.65
N MET A 455 2.97 -17.87 -0.85
CA MET A 455 2.22 -16.78 -0.22
C MET A 455 3.06 -16.17 0.90
N TYR A 456 3.78 -15.09 0.60
CA TYR A 456 4.75 -14.48 1.50
C TYR A 456 4.44 -12.99 1.72
N ALA A 457 3.69 -12.68 2.77
CA ALA A 457 3.26 -11.30 3.03
C ALA A 457 4.37 -10.44 3.66
N GLU A 458 5.25 -11.03 4.48
CA GLU A 458 6.33 -10.33 5.17
C GLU A 458 7.32 -9.65 4.20
N GLY A 459 7.41 -10.12 2.96
CA GLY A 459 8.20 -9.46 1.92
C GLY A 459 7.62 -8.13 1.46
N LEU A 460 6.32 -7.87 1.66
CA LEU A 460 5.72 -6.55 1.38
C LEU A 460 6.32 -5.49 2.32
N GLN A 461 6.45 -5.80 3.61
CA GLN A 461 7.09 -4.91 4.58
C GLN A 461 8.55 -4.60 4.19
N ARG A 462 9.31 -5.63 3.79
CA ARG A 462 10.68 -5.47 3.29
C ARG A 462 10.74 -4.64 2.01
N SER A 463 9.71 -4.72 1.18
CA SER A 463 9.58 -3.92 -0.03
C SER A 463 9.32 -2.45 0.30
N PHE A 464 8.44 -2.14 1.27
CA PHE A 464 8.25 -0.78 1.79
C PHE A 464 9.55 -0.17 2.31
N GLU A 465 10.30 -0.90 3.13
CA GLU A 465 11.62 -0.46 3.63
C GLU A 465 12.63 -0.22 2.51
N MET A 466 12.54 -0.98 1.42
CA MET A 466 13.43 -0.80 0.27
C MET A 466 13.13 0.50 -0.47
N VAL A 467 11.86 0.76 -0.78
CA VAL A 467 11.44 1.92 -1.59
C VAL A 467 11.32 3.20 -0.77
N SER A 468 11.12 3.13 0.55
CA SER A 468 11.05 4.30 1.44
C SER A 468 12.32 5.15 1.43
N LYS A 469 13.45 4.58 1.00
CA LYS A 469 14.72 5.28 0.77
C LYS A 469 14.61 6.41 -0.26
N LEU A 470 13.61 6.37 -1.14
CA LEU A 470 13.33 7.44 -2.10
C LEU A 470 12.80 8.71 -1.42
N LYS A 471 12.25 8.60 -0.19
CA LYS A 471 11.61 9.70 0.54
C LYS A 471 10.51 10.40 -0.25
N ILE A 472 9.75 9.61 -1.02
CA ILE A 472 8.53 10.01 -1.71
C ILE A 472 7.41 9.06 -1.30
N PRO A 473 6.14 9.47 -1.44
CA PRO A 473 4.99 8.64 -1.13
C PRO A 473 5.01 7.29 -1.85
N ILE A 474 4.58 6.24 -1.16
CA ILE A 474 4.41 4.89 -1.70
C ILE A 474 2.93 4.65 -1.96
N ILE A 475 2.62 4.07 -3.12
CA ILE A 475 1.28 3.55 -3.41
C ILE A 475 1.46 2.09 -3.82
N VAL A 476 0.81 1.15 -3.14
CA VAL A 476 0.77 -0.25 -3.60
C VAL A 476 -0.15 -0.27 -4.80
N THR A 477 0.42 -0.34 -6.01
CA THR A 477 -0.30 -0.22 -7.27
C THR A 477 -0.79 -1.57 -7.80
N GLU A 478 -0.21 -2.67 -7.30
CA GLU A 478 -0.69 -4.05 -7.48
C GLU A 478 -0.26 -4.90 -6.27
N ASN A 479 -1.21 -5.62 -5.69
CA ASN A 479 -0.96 -6.76 -4.82
C ASN A 479 -2.15 -7.72 -4.92
N GLY A 480 -1.86 -9.02 -5.07
CA GLY A 480 -2.88 -10.03 -5.24
C GLY A 480 -2.28 -11.42 -5.37
N VAL A 481 -3.13 -12.40 -5.65
CA VAL A 481 -2.73 -13.80 -5.77
C VAL A 481 -3.59 -14.52 -6.81
N ALA A 482 -2.95 -15.38 -7.60
CA ALA A 482 -3.65 -16.33 -8.46
C ALA A 482 -4.24 -17.43 -7.59
N ASP A 483 -5.56 -17.57 -7.66
CA ASP A 483 -6.35 -18.44 -6.79
C ASP A 483 -7.75 -18.63 -7.43
N ASP A 484 -7.94 -19.70 -8.19
CA ASP A 484 -9.19 -19.92 -8.93
C ASP A 484 -10.39 -20.19 -8.00
N ASP A 485 -10.21 -21.00 -6.96
CA ASP A 485 -11.26 -21.42 -6.04
C ASP A 485 -11.53 -20.43 -4.88
N ASP A 486 -10.69 -19.41 -4.75
CA ASP A 486 -10.81 -18.30 -3.80
C ASP A 486 -10.61 -18.70 -2.34
N ASP A 487 -9.90 -19.80 -2.07
CA ASP A 487 -9.65 -20.30 -0.71
C ASP A 487 -8.44 -19.62 -0.01
N MET A 488 -7.48 -19.10 -0.78
CA MET A 488 -6.26 -18.43 -0.27
C MET A 488 -6.37 -16.91 -0.27
N ARG A 489 -7.01 -16.33 -1.29
CA ARG A 489 -7.06 -14.90 -1.59
C ARG A 489 -7.65 -14.09 -0.44
N PRO A 490 -8.72 -14.53 0.27
CA PRO A 490 -9.21 -13.80 1.44
C PRO A 490 -8.13 -13.60 2.50
N GLU A 491 -7.36 -14.64 2.80
CA GLU A 491 -6.29 -14.57 3.79
C GLU A 491 -5.10 -13.77 3.25
N HIS A 492 -4.72 -13.95 1.99
CA HIS A 492 -3.70 -13.13 1.33
C HIS A 492 -3.99 -11.62 1.48
N ILE A 493 -5.22 -11.21 1.21
CA ILE A 493 -5.67 -9.81 1.36
C ILE A 493 -5.49 -9.34 2.80
N ARG A 494 -5.96 -10.10 3.80
CA ARG A 494 -5.84 -9.72 5.21
C ARG A 494 -4.38 -9.54 5.63
N ARG A 495 -3.51 -10.50 5.27
CA ARG A 495 -2.08 -10.47 5.64
C ARG A 495 -1.37 -9.23 5.09
N HIS A 496 -1.59 -8.91 3.82
CA HIS A 496 -0.92 -7.78 3.16
C HIS A 496 -1.49 -6.43 3.60
N LEU A 497 -2.80 -6.32 3.80
CA LEU A 497 -3.41 -5.10 4.35
C LEU A 497 -2.96 -4.85 5.79
N LEU A 498 -2.88 -5.89 6.64
CA LEU A 498 -2.39 -5.73 8.00
C LEU A 498 -0.94 -5.22 8.02
N LEU A 499 -0.04 -5.81 7.24
CA LEU A 499 1.35 -5.33 7.16
C LEU A 499 1.46 -3.92 6.58
N THR A 500 0.54 -3.55 5.69
CA THR A 500 0.45 -2.17 5.18
C THR A 500 0.04 -1.20 6.30
N SER A 501 -1.00 -1.54 7.06
CA SER A 501 -1.44 -0.77 8.23
C SER A 501 -0.32 -0.63 9.28
N GLU A 502 0.38 -1.72 9.60
CA GLU A 502 1.52 -1.70 10.51
C GLU A 502 2.67 -0.83 9.99
N ALA A 503 2.97 -0.88 8.68
CA ALA A 503 3.99 -0.03 8.07
C ALA A 503 3.62 1.46 8.14
N ILE A 504 2.35 1.81 7.93
CA ILE A 504 1.83 3.17 8.11
C ILE A 504 1.96 3.61 9.57
N ALA A 505 1.55 2.77 10.52
CA ALA A 505 1.67 3.04 11.96
C ALA A 505 3.14 3.24 12.39
N ASN A 506 4.08 2.56 11.72
CA ASN A 506 5.52 2.72 11.90
C ASN A 506 6.11 3.95 11.17
N GLY A 507 5.28 4.80 10.57
CA GLY A 507 5.69 6.08 9.97
C GLY A 507 6.15 6.03 8.52
N ILE A 508 5.91 4.93 7.80
CA ILE A 508 6.16 4.87 6.35
C ILE A 508 5.01 5.57 5.62
N ASP A 509 5.33 6.54 4.75
CA ASP A 509 4.35 7.31 3.94
C ASP A 509 3.76 6.44 2.81
N ILE A 510 2.80 5.57 3.16
CA ILE A 510 2.01 4.75 2.24
C ILE A 510 0.61 5.35 2.14
N ARG A 511 0.19 5.70 0.92
CA ARG A 511 -1.03 6.47 0.68
C ARG A 511 -2.15 5.70 -0.03
N GLY A 512 -1.86 4.49 -0.51
CA GLY A 512 -2.86 3.73 -1.25
C GLY A 512 -2.54 2.25 -1.42
N PHE A 513 -3.59 1.48 -1.64
CA PHE A 513 -3.55 0.05 -1.91
C PHE A 513 -4.53 -0.32 -3.02
N PHE A 514 -3.99 -0.90 -4.10
CA PHE A 514 -4.74 -1.35 -5.25
C PHE A 514 -4.65 -2.87 -5.34
N HIS A 515 -5.79 -3.54 -5.16
CA HIS A 515 -5.86 -4.98 -5.34
C HIS A 515 -5.69 -5.35 -6.82
N TRP A 516 -4.84 -6.33 -7.08
CA TRP A 516 -4.68 -6.95 -8.38
C TRP A 516 -5.38 -8.32 -8.37
N SER A 517 -6.51 -8.51 -9.06
CA SER A 517 -7.15 -7.64 -10.06
C SER A 517 -8.62 -7.40 -9.75
N LEU A 518 -9.22 -6.40 -10.42
CA LEU A 518 -10.68 -6.20 -10.37
C LEU A 518 -11.43 -7.49 -10.76
N MET A 519 -11.01 -8.10 -11.86
CA MET A 519 -11.66 -9.29 -12.43
C MET A 519 -10.62 -10.25 -13.00
N ASP A 520 -11.00 -11.52 -13.13
CA ASP A 520 -10.19 -12.51 -13.85
C ASP A 520 -9.98 -12.03 -15.28
N ASN A 521 -8.77 -12.25 -15.82
CA ASN A 521 -8.33 -11.62 -17.05
C ASN A 521 -7.32 -12.48 -17.79
N PHE A 522 -6.85 -12.02 -18.95
CA PHE A 522 -5.80 -12.71 -19.70
C PHE A 522 -4.42 -12.48 -19.05
N GLU A 523 -3.90 -13.48 -18.34
CA GLU A 523 -2.66 -13.40 -17.56
C GLU A 523 -1.41 -13.66 -18.42
N TRP A 524 -1.21 -12.78 -19.41
CA TRP A 524 0.02 -12.70 -20.20
C TRP A 524 0.44 -14.04 -20.84
N ALA A 525 1.62 -14.55 -20.50
CA ALA A 525 2.14 -15.81 -21.06
C ALA A 525 1.38 -17.05 -20.56
N GLU A 526 0.64 -16.93 -19.46
CA GLU A 526 -0.10 -18.01 -18.82
C GLU A 526 -1.53 -18.15 -19.39
N GLY A 527 -2.02 -17.17 -20.16
CA GLY A 527 -3.37 -17.20 -20.73
C GLY A 527 -4.47 -17.03 -19.68
N TYR A 528 -5.56 -17.78 -19.81
CA TYR A 528 -6.72 -17.72 -18.92
C TYR A 528 -6.68 -18.70 -17.75
N ASP A 529 -5.60 -19.46 -17.63
CA ASP A 529 -5.49 -20.52 -16.63
C ASP A 529 -5.28 -19.97 -15.21
N LEU A 530 -4.84 -18.71 -15.08
CA LEU A 530 -4.52 -18.09 -13.79
C LEU A 530 -5.47 -16.94 -13.49
N ARG A 531 -6.11 -17.02 -12.33
CA ARG A 531 -7.24 -16.17 -11.94
C ARG A 531 -6.84 -15.26 -10.79
N PHE A 532 -6.72 -13.96 -11.03
CA PHE A 532 -6.37 -12.97 -10.00
C PHE A 532 -7.56 -12.13 -9.50
N GLY A 533 -8.73 -12.25 -10.13
CA GLY A 533 -9.82 -11.31 -9.94
C GLY A 533 -10.58 -11.45 -8.64
N LEU A 534 -11.03 -10.32 -8.09
CA LEU A 534 -12.12 -10.27 -7.09
C LEU A 534 -13.48 -10.64 -7.70
N TYR A 535 -13.64 -10.44 -9.00
CA TYR A 535 -14.76 -10.95 -9.79
C TYR A 535 -14.30 -12.11 -10.66
N HIS A 536 -15.03 -13.22 -10.55
CA HIS A 536 -14.94 -14.31 -11.52
C HIS A 536 -15.51 -13.85 -12.86
N VAL A 537 -14.82 -14.15 -13.96
CA VAL A 537 -15.32 -13.93 -15.32
C VAL A 537 -15.56 -15.27 -16.00
N ASN A 538 -16.79 -15.50 -16.43
CA ASN A 538 -17.07 -16.58 -17.38
C ASN A 538 -16.70 -16.08 -18.78
N TYR A 539 -15.61 -16.57 -19.35
CA TYR A 539 -15.11 -16.09 -20.65
C TYR A 539 -16.01 -16.43 -21.84
N GLU A 540 -16.91 -17.42 -21.72
CA GLU A 540 -17.87 -17.78 -22.77
C GLU A 540 -19.09 -16.86 -22.76
N THR A 541 -19.66 -16.60 -21.58
CA THR A 541 -20.89 -15.79 -21.44
C THR A 541 -20.60 -14.32 -21.15
N GLN A 542 -19.36 -14.00 -20.78
CA GLN A 542 -18.94 -12.70 -20.28
C GLN A 542 -19.72 -12.29 -19.02
N GLU A 543 -20.13 -13.23 -18.17
CA GLU A 543 -20.78 -12.92 -16.89
C GLU A 543 -19.74 -12.66 -15.79
N ARG A 544 -19.95 -11.64 -14.95
CA ARG A 544 -19.10 -11.34 -13.79
C ARG A 544 -19.79 -11.69 -12.48
N ASN A 545 -19.13 -12.46 -11.63
CA ASN A 545 -19.63 -12.89 -10.33
C ASN A 545 -18.64 -12.51 -9.21
N LEU A 546 -19.11 -11.81 -8.18
CA LEU A 546 -18.28 -11.37 -7.05
C LEU A 546 -17.86 -12.58 -6.21
N LYS A 547 -16.55 -12.78 -6.02
CA LYS A 547 -15.98 -13.84 -5.17
C LYS A 547 -16.03 -13.45 -3.67
N GLU A 548 -15.77 -14.39 -2.78
CA GLU A 548 -15.81 -14.15 -1.33
C GLU A 548 -14.70 -13.19 -0.89
N SER A 549 -13.52 -13.28 -1.49
CA SER A 549 -12.44 -12.31 -1.34
C SER A 549 -12.85 -10.90 -1.75
N GLY A 550 -13.67 -10.76 -2.81
CA GLY A 550 -14.23 -9.50 -3.26
C GLY A 550 -15.19 -8.89 -2.23
N LYS A 551 -16.06 -9.71 -1.64
CA LYS A 551 -16.93 -9.29 -0.52
C LYS A 551 -16.09 -8.87 0.69
N LEU A 552 -15.08 -9.65 1.05
CA LEU A 552 -14.17 -9.34 2.16
C LEU A 552 -13.45 -8.01 1.93
N TYR A 553 -12.86 -7.81 0.76
CA TYR A 553 -12.16 -6.57 0.41
C TYR A 553 -13.13 -5.38 0.45
N SER A 554 -14.31 -5.50 -0.15
CA SER A 554 -15.35 -4.46 -0.12
C SER A 554 -15.76 -4.08 1.30
N ASN A 555 -15.89 -5.06 2.20
CA ASN A 555 -16.23 -4.82 3.61
C ASN A 555 -15.11 -4.11 4.37
N ILE A 556 -13.84 -4.49 4.14
CA ILE A 556 -12.68 -3.80 4.73
C ILE A 556 -12.60 -2.36 4.20
N VAL A 557 -12.83 -2.14 2.90
CA VAL A 557 -12.83 -0.78 2.33
C VAL A 557 -13.97 0.03 2.94
N LYS A 558 -15.19 -0.52 3.00
CA LYS A 558 -16.38 0.14 3.58
C LYS A 558 -16.12 0.57 5.03
N SER A 559 -15.50 -0.27 5.85
CA SER A 559 -15.20 0.07 7.24
C SER A 559 -14.25 1.26 7.39
N HIS A 560 -13.40 1.53 6.39
CA HIS A 560 -12.47 2.67 6.39
C HIS A 560 -13.03 3.93 5.74
N ARG A 561 -14.26 3.90 5.22
CA ARG A 561 -14.93 5.10 4.70
C ARG A 561 -15.57 5.90 5.81
N MET A 562 -15.72 7.19 5.53
CA MET A 562 -16.56 8.06 6.34
C MET A 562 -18.02 7.60 6.24
N PRO A 563 -18.75 7.50 7.37
CA PRO A 563 -20.14 7.08 7.37
C PRO A 563 -21.05 8.01 6.55
N GLN A 564 -22.20 7.47 6.13
CA GLN A 564 -23.30 8.26 5.59
C GLN A 564 -23.69 9.35 6.59
N VAL A 565 -24.03 10.53 6.08
CA VAL A 565 -24.62 11.60 6.90
C VAL A 565 -26.14 11.52 6.80
N VAL A 566 -26.82 11.41 7.93
CA VAL A 566 -28.28 11.40 8.01
C VAL A 566 -28.73 12.71 8.64
N ILE A 567 -29.49 13.50 7.87
CA ILE A 567 -29.91 14.85 8.27
C ILE A 567 -31.41 14.88 8.52
N LEU A 568 -31.81 15.22 9.74
CA LEU A 568 -33.21 15.45 10.12
C LEU A 568 -33.65 16.84 9.64
N ALA A 569 -34.44 16.90 8.55
CA ALA A 569 -34.85 18.13 7.87
C ALA A 569 -36.38 18.37 7.88
N GLY A 570 -37.15 17.59 8.66
CA GLY A 570 -38.62 17.65 8.69
C GLY A 570 -39.27 18.62 9.70
N GLY A 571 -38.48 19.45 10.39
CA GLY A 571 -38.95 20.26 11.52
C GLY A 571 -39.98 21.35 11.17
N LEU A 572 -41.01 21.51 12.01
CA LEU A 572 -42.14 22.45 11.83
C LEU A 572 -41.81 23.94 11.95
N GLY A 573 -40.61 24.33 12.43
CA GLY A 573 -40.28 25.76 12.45
C GLY A 573 -40.98 26.62 13.51
N THR A 574 -41.75 26.06 14.44
CA THR A 574 -42.73 26.82 15.27
C THR A 574 -42.20 28.07 15.99
N ARG A 575 -40.90 28.14 16.30
CA ARG A 575 -40.23 29.28 16.97
C ARG A 575 -39.70 30.37 16.01
N MET A 576 -39.70 30.14 14.69
CA MET A 576 -39.17 31.03 13.64
C MET A 576 -40.22 31.99 13.03
N LYS A 577 -41.41 32.09 13.63
CA LYS A 577 -42.50 33.01 13.28
C LYS A 577 -42.85 32.95 11.77
N GLU A 578 -42.90 34.08 11.05
CA GLU A 578 -43.36 34.12 9.64
C GLU A 578 -42.40 33.43 8.65
N VAL A 579 -41.10 33.33 8.97
CA VAL A 579 -40.06 32.84 8.03
C VAL A 579 -40.27 31.35 7.72
N SER A 580 -40.60 30.55 8.73
CA SER A 580 -40.79 29.11 8.57
C SER A 580 -42.18 28.70 8.06
N LYS A 581 -43.10 29.66 7.82
CA LYS A 581 -44.42 29.34 7.26
C LYS A 581 -44.37 28.98 5.77
N LYS A 582 -43.34 29.45 5.07
CA LYS A 582 -43.20 29.31 3.61
C LYS A 582 -41.93 28.59 3.19
N THR A 583 -40.99 28.36 4.10
CA THR A 583 -39.69 27.75 3.78
C THR A 583 -39.31 26.76 4.89
N PRO A 584 -38.95 25.50 4.56
CA PRO A 584 -38.39 24.57 5.53
C PRO A 584 -37.20 25.18 6.23
N LYS A 585 -37.02 24.87 7.52
CA LYS A 585 -35.86 25.35 8.30
C LYS A 585 -34.54 25.09 7.57
N SER A 586 -34.32 23.88 7.09
CA SER A 586 -33.07 23.51 6.41
C SER A 586 -32.80 24.27 5.11
N LEU A 587 -33.83 24.90 4.54
CA LEU A 587 -33.74 25.74 3.33
C LEU A 587 -33.70 27.24 3.62
N ILE A 588 -33.71 27.65 4.90
CA ILE A 588 -33.50 29.06 5.26
C ILE A 588 -32.08 29.46 4.89
N ASN A 589 -31.96 30.58 4.17
CA ASN A 589 -30.66 31.12 3.79
C ASN A 589 -29.91 31.66 5.00
N VAL A 590 -28.67 31.21 5.14
CA VAL A 590 -27.69 31.73 6.09
C VAL A 590 -26.57 32.36 5.26
N GLY A 591 -26.59 33.68 5.14
CA GLY A 591 -25.75 34.39 4.18
C GLY A 591 -26.25 34.19 2.75
N ASN A 592 -25.45 33.56 1.88
CA ASN A 592 -25.73 33.44 0.44
C ASN A 592 -26.30 32.08 0.01
N LYS A 593 -26.47 31.13 0.92
CA LYS A 593 -26.97 29.78 0.61
C LYS A 593 -27.76 29.19 1.79
N PRO A 594 -28.58 28.16 1.56
CA PRO A 594 -29.29 27.44 2.62
C PRO A 594 -28.36 26.89 3.71
N ILE A 595 -28.86 26.82 4.95
CA ILE A 595 -28.13 26.16 6.05
C ILE A 595 -27.77 24.70 5.71
N LEU A 596 -28.66 23.97 5.02
CA LEU A 596 -28.37 22.61 4.57
C LEU A 596 -27.11 22.55 3.68
N SER A 597 -26.90 23.54 2.80
CA SER A 597 -25.71 23.59 1.95
C SER A 597 -24.44 23.78 2.78
N HIS A 598 -24.47 24.59 3.85
CA HIS A 598 -23.30 24.74 4.74
C HIS A 598 -22.98 23.45 5.50
N ILE A 599 -24.01 22.72 5.97
CA ILE A 599 -23.84 21.42 6.64
C ILE A 599 -23.21 20.41 5.67
N LEU A 600 -23.73 20.33 4.45
CA LEU A 600 -23.21 19.41 3.42
C LEU A 600 -21.79 19.79 2.98
N ASP A 601 -21.48 21.08 2.83
CA ASP A 601 -20.12 21.52 2.53
C ASP A 601 -19.14 21.10 3.64
N TRP A 602 -19.53 21.27 4.90
CA TRP A 602 -18.68 20.81 6.00
C TRP A 602 -18.50 19.29 5.97
N ALA A 603 -19.59 18.52 5.88
CA ALA A 603 -19.53 17.07 5.80
C ALA A 603 -18.64 16.58 4.64
N GLN A 604 -18.75 17.21 3.47
CA GLN A 604 -17.90 16.91 2.31
C GLN A 604 -16.42 17.16 2.61
N THR A 605 -16.08 18.28 3.27
CA THR A 605 -14.69 18.54 3.68
C THR A 605 -14.16 17.53 4.70
N GLN A 606 -15.07 16.89 5.44
CA GLN A 606 -14.74 15.77 6.34
C GLN A 606 -14.68 14.41 5.62
N GLY A 607 -14.83 14.35 4.30
CA GLY A 607 -14.73 13.11 3.52
C GLY A 607 -16.04 12.32 3.38
N CYS A 608 -17.16 12.83 3.89
CA CYS A 608 -18.47 12.20 3.67
C CYS A 608 -18.92 12.41 2.22
N THR A 609 -19.27 11.32 1.53
CA THR A 609 -19.69 11.37 0.11
C THR A 609 -21.17 11.12 -0.09
N ASN A 610 -21.88 10.64 0.93
CA ASN A 610 -23.29 10.25 0.86
C ASN A 610 -24.08 10.92 1.98
N ALA A 611 -25.25 11.45 1.65
CA ALA A 611 -26.19 11.97 2.64
C ALA A 611 -27.63 11.51 2.38
N LEU A 612 -28.32 11.14 3.46
CA LEU A 612 -29.74 10.84 3.51
C LEU A 612 -30.45 12.00 4.23
N ILE A 613 -31.33 12.69 3.52
CA ILE A 613 -32.06 13.85 4.02
C ILE A 613 -33.50 13.43 4.32
N LEU A 614 -33.86 13.47 5.59
CA LEU A 614 -35.18 13.08 6.08
C LEU A 614 -36.09 14.30 6.12
N THR A 615 -36.93 14.44 5.10
CA THR A 615 -37.80 15.61 4.91
C THR A 615 -39.21 15.33 5.42
N GLY A 616 -39.95 16.38 5.77
CA GLY A 616 -41.30 16.28 6.30
C GLY A 616 -42.11 17.52 5.98
N HIS A 617 -42.26 18.42 6.95
CA HIS A 617 -42.97 19.68 6.73
C HIS A 617 -42.36 20.47 5.55
N LEU A 618 -43.18 20.82 4.56
CA LEU A 618 -42.78 21.48 3.32
C LEU A 618 -41.71 20.71 2.51
N GLY A 619 -41.70 19.38 2.61
CA GLY A 619 -40.70 18.51 1.99
C GLY A 619 -40.63 18.60 0.47
N GLU A 620 -41.72 19.01 -0.19
CA GLU A 620 -41.77 19.29 -1.63
C GLU A 620 -40.80 20.39 -2.06
N GLN A 621 -40.42 21.30 -1.15
CA GLN A 621 -39.49 22.39 -1.47
C GLN A 621 -38.03 21.93 -1.64
N PHE A 622 -37.72 20.68 -1.31
CA PHE A 622 -36.41 20.09 -1.57
C PHE A 622 -36.31 19.50 -2.98
N GLU A 623 -37.40 19.47 -3.76
CA GLU A 623 -37.36 19.00 -5.16
C GLU A 623 -36.36 19.81 -5.98
N GLY A 624 -35.44 19.11 -6.66
CA GLY A 624 -34.37 19.72 -7.45
C GLY A 624 -33.17 20.21 -6.63
N PHE A 625 -33.18 20.09 -5.29
CA PHE A 625 -32.00 20.37 -4.48
C PHE A 625 -30.89 19.38 -4.81
N SER A 626 -29.70 19.89 -5.08
CA SER A 626 -28.51 19.10 -5.37
C SER A 626 -27.28 19.74 -4.71
N HIS A 627 -26.23 18.95 -4.54
CA HIS A 627 -24.98 19.39 -3.96
C HIS A 627 -23.81 18.85 -4.77
N GLN A 628 -22.77 19.66 -4.95
CA GLN A 628 -21.62 19.26 -5.76
C GLN A 628 -20.69 18.35 -4.96
N GLY A 629 -20.55 17.11 -5.40
CA GLY A 629 -19.60 16.15 -4.83
C GLY A 629 -20.12 15.36 -3.63
N MET A 630 -21.42 15.40 -3.36
CA MET A 630 -22.12 14.46 -2.49
C MET A 630 -23.32 13.84 -3.21
N SER A 631 -23.53 12.54 -3.01
CA SER A 631 -24.74 11.84 -3.42
C SER A 631 -25.83 12.08 -2.38
N LEU A 632 -26.94 12.68 -2.79
CA LEU A 632 -28.07 13.01 -1.91
C LEU A 632 -29.25 12.08 -2.17
N LYS A 633 -29.80 11.52 -1.10
CA LYS A 633 -31.07 10.81 -1.12
C LYS A 633 -32.06 11.52 -0.21
N PHE A 634 -33.22 11.86 -0.75
CA PHE A 634 -34.32 12.45 0.02
C PHE A 634 -35.33 11.37 0.37
N HIS A 635 -35.79 11.36 1.63
CA HIS A 635 -36.86 10.49 2.07
C HIS A 635 -37.89 11.32 2.83
N GLN A 636 -39.06 11.50 2.21
CA GLN A 636 -40.13 12.34 2.73
C GLN A 636 -41.15 11.52 3.51
N GLU A 637 -41.45 11.94 4.73
CA GLU A 637 -42.56 11.39 5.51
C GLU A 637 -43.92 11.94 4.99
N ILE A 638 -44.95 11.09 4.94
CA ILE A 638 -46.30 11.48 4.50
C ILE A 638 -46.99 12.38 5.54
N THR A 639 -46.74 12.11 6.81
CA THR A 639 -47.27 12.87 7.95
C THR A 639 -46.15 13.10 8.96
N PRO A 640 -46.13 14.19 9.75
CA PRO A 640 -45.05 14.43 10.71
C PRO A 640 -44.90 13.32 11.77
N LEU A 641 -43.84 12.51 11.68
CA LEU A 641 -43.56 11.36 12.56
C LEU A 641 -42.60 11.73 13.71
N GLY A 642 -42.04 12.94 13.72
CA GLY A 642 -41.01 13.31 14.69
C GLY A 642 -39.64 12.72 14.35
N THR A 643 -38.62 13.06 15.13
CA THR A 643 -37.22 12.72 14.82
C THR A 643 -36.96 11.21 14.79
N GLY A 644 -37.51 10.47 15.76
CA GLY A 644 -37.37 9.02 15.82
C GLY A 644 -38.22 8.31 14.76
N GLY A 645 -39.45 8.78 14.57
CA GLY A 645 -40.34 8.25 13.54
C GLY A 645 -39.79 8.44 12.12
N ALA A 646 -39.14 9.57 11.83
CA ALA A 646 -38.48 9.81 10.54
C ALA A 646 -37.31 8.85 10.28
N LEU A 647 -36.48 8.57 11.30
CA LEU A 647 -35.39 7.58 11.21
C LEU A 647 -35.94 6.17 10.96
N TRP A 648 -36.99 5.77 11.71
CA TRP A 648 -37.62 4.46 11.53
C TRP A 648 -38.24 4.30 10.14
N ASN A 649 -38.93 5.33 9.64
CA ASN A 649 -39.51 5.34 8.30
C ASN A 649 -38.44 5.17 7.20
N ALA A 650 -37.22 5.63 7.47
CA ALA A 650 -36.09 5.58 6.54
C ALA A 650 -35.12 4.41 6.77
N LYS A 651 -35.43 3.45 7.66
CA LYS A 651 -34.50 2.39 8.11
C LYS A 651 -33.83 1.58 6.98
N GLU A 652 -34.54 1.37 5.88
CA GLU A 652 -34.05 0.63 4.71
C GLU A 652 -32.94 1.38 3.94
N TYR A 653 -32.79 2.68 4.22
CA TYR A 653 -31.81 3.56 3.56
C TYR A 653 -30.66 3.99 4.48
N LEU A 654 -30.70 3.57 5.75
CA LEU A 654 -29.63 3.78 6.71
C LEU A 654 -28.52 2.75 6.48
N ASP A 655 -27.29 3.25 6.42
CA ASP A 655 -26.08 2.44 6.56
C ASP A 655 -25.97 1.87 7.99
N ASP A 656 -25.17 0.83 8.17
CA ASP A 656 -24.98 0.14 9.46
C ASP A 656 -24.47 1.08 10.57
N GLU A 657 -23.68 2.08 10.18
CA GLU A 657 -23.15 3.19 10.99
C GLU A 657 -23.39 4.48 10.19
N PHE A 658 -23.89 5.53 10.85
CA PHE A 658 -24.11 6.83 10.22
C PHE A 658 -23.89 8.00 11.19
N ILE A 659 -23.58 9.18 10.64
CA ILE A 659 -23.50 10.44 11.39
C ILE A 659 -24.87 11.09 11.36
N LEU A 660 -25.51 11.24 12.53
CA LEU A 660 -26.81 11.89 12.69
C LEU A 660 -26.64 13.38 12.97
N LEU A 661 -27.28 14.20 12.14
CA LEU A 661 -27.28 15.66 12.21
C LEU A 661 -28.70 16.24 12.19
N TRP A 662 -28.85 17.44 12.74
CA TRP A 662 -30.06 18.25 12.61
C TRP A 662 -29.92 19.24 11.47
N GLY A 663 -30.93 19.33 10.61
CA GLY A 663 -30.91 20.19 9.42
C GLY A 663 -31.03 21.68 9.71
N ASP A 664 -31.16 22.07 10.98
CA ASP A 664 -31.19 23.45 11.46
C ASP A 664 -30.03 23.82 12.39
N ASP A 665 -29.06 22.92 12.56
CA ASP A 665 -27.92 23.12 13.44
C ASP A 665 -26.61 23.03 12.64
N PHE A 666 -25.64 23.86 12.99
CA PHE A 666 -24.30 23.83 12.41
C PHE A 666 -23.25 23.67 13.50
N HIS A 667 -22.57 22.53 13.48
CA HIS A 667 -21.52 22.19 14.42
C HIS A 667 -20.26 21.73 13.67
N PRO A 668 -19.28 22.63 13.41
CA PRO A 668 -18.13 22.33 12.57
C PRO A 668 -17.02 21.56 13.32
N ILE A 669 -17.37 20.41 13.91
CA ILE A 669 -16.40 19.51 14.56
C ILE A 669 -15.66 18.64 13.56
N ASN A 670 -14.58 18.00 14.01
CA ASN A 670 -13.86 17.00 13.23
C ASN A 670 -14.55 15.63 13.28
N TYR A 671 -15.24 15.23 12.21
CA TYR A 671 -15.97 13.96 12.16
C TYR A 671 -15.06 12.73 12.24
N HIS A 672 -13.80 12.82 11.80
CA HIS A 672 -12.87 11.70 11.89
C HIS A 672 -12.58 11.32 13.35
N SER A 673 -12.42 12.32 14.21
CA SER A 673 -12.19 12.12 15.65
C SER A 673 -13.40 11.45 16.29
N LEU A 674 -14.61 11.92 15.95
CA LEU A 674 -15.87 11.37 16.45
C LEU A 674 -16.07 9.91 16.01
N VAL A 675 -15.91 9.62 14.72
CA VAL A 675 -16.06 8.27 14.15
C VAL A 675 -14.99 7.32 14.69
N SER A 676 -13.74 7.77 14.82
CA SER A 676 -12.67 6.97 15.42
C SER A 676 -12.97 6.62 16.88
N HIS A 677 -13.48 7.59 17.66
CA HIS A 677 -13.90 7.35 19.04
C HIS A 677 -15.04 6.33 19.12
N HIS A 678 -16.04 6.45 18.24
CA HIS A 678 -17.16 5.50 18.15
C HIS A 678 -16.69 4.07 17.88
N ARG A 679 -15.85 3.89 16.87
CA ARG A 679 -15.31 2.58 16.46
C ARG A 679 -14.37 1.99 17.50
N HIS A 680 -13.59 2.81 18.20
CA HIS A 680 -12.70 2.37 19.28
C HIS A 680 -13.49 1.82 20.47
N GLU A 681 -14.49 2.58 20.94
CA GLU A 681 -15.32 2.20 22.09
C GLU A 681 -16.38 1.14 21.75
N LYS A 682 -16.64 0.90 20.46
CA LYS A 682 -17.70 -0.01 19.97
C LYS A 682 -19.06 0.34 20.55
N ALA A 683 -19.33 1.63 20.66
CA ALA A 683 -20.52 2.16 21.30
C ALA A 683 -21.78 1.98 20.42
N PRO A 684 -22.98 1.85 20.99
CA PRO A 684 -24.22 1.95 20.20
C PRO A 684 -24.43 3.37 19.66
N ILE A 685 -24.07 4.39 20.45
CA ILE A 685 -24.09 5.81 20.10
C ILE A 685 -22.84 6.48 20.67
N THR A 686 -22.20 7.32 19.87
CA THR A 686 -21.22 8.30 20.34
C THR A 686 -21.76 9.70 20.10
N MET A 687 -22.03 10.43 21.18
CA MET A 687 -22.64 11.74 21.17
C MET A 687 -21.59 12.82 21.36
N THR A 688 -21.67 13.89 20.58
CA THR A 688 -20.82 15.06 20.83
C THR A 688 -21.38 15.87 22.00
N VAL A 689 -20.52 16.11 23.00
CA VAL A 689 -20.87 16.82 24.23
C VAL A 689 -20.00 18.06 24.36
N THR A 690 -20.64 19.21 24.57
CA THR A 690 -19.96 20.46 24.93
C THR A 690 -20.26 20.85 26.38
N GLU A 691 -19.25 21.40 27.06
CA GLU A 691 -19.34 21.95 28.41
C GLU A 691 -19.46 23.50 28.38
N SER A 692 -19.51 24.09 27.18
CA SER A 692 -19.41 25.54 26.96
C SER A 692 -20.72 26.20 26.48
N HIS A 693 -21.86 25.57 26.79
CA HIS A 693 -23.19 26.04 26.37
C HIS A 693 -23.95 26.76 27.48
N ASP A 694 -24.83 27.72 27.13
CA ASP A 694 -25.60 28.53 28.08
C ASP A 694 -26.57 27.71 28.95
N THR A 695 -26.92 26.51 28.49
CA THR A 695 -27.79 25.55 29.17
C THR A 695 -27.22 24.15 29.05
N MET A 696 -27.37 23.32 30.09
CA MET A 696 -26.97 21.92 30.08
C MET A 696 -28.20 21.02 30.05
N ASN A 697 -28.18 19.97 29.24
CA ASN A 697 -29.31 19.02 29.06
C ASN A 697 -28.91 17.57 29.34
N LEU A 698 -27.66 17.33 29.76
CA LEU A 698 -27.18 16.01 30.12
C LEU A 698 -26.16 16.06 31.27
N GLN A 699 -25.96 14.89 31.87
CA GLN A 699 -24.87 14.61 32.79
C GLN A 699 -23.96 13.55 32.18
N HIS A 700 -22.65 13.78 32.21
CA HIS A 700 -21.66 12.79 31.82
C HIS A 700 -20.64 12.53 32.93
N GLU A 701 -20.17 11.28 33.01
CA GLU A 701 -19.14 10.83 33.94
C GLU A 701 -18.30 9.73 33.27
N ASN A 702 -16.97 9.76 33.45
CA ASN A 702 -16.04 8.76 32.94
C ASN A 702 -16.21 8.47 31.42
N GLY A 703 -16.42 9.51 30.60
CA GLY A 703 -16.58 9.38 29.15
C GLY A 703 -17.94 8.86 28.69
N LYS A 704 -18.93 8.76 29.59
CA LYS A 704 -20.28 8.27 29.28
C LYS A 704 -21.35 9.27 29.65
N VAL A 705 -22.44 9.32 28.88
CA VAL A 705 -23.65 10.08 29.24
C VAL A 705 -24.47 9.22 30.21
N ILE A 706 -24.67 9.69 31.43
CA ILE A 706 -25.35 8.94 32.51
C ILE A 706 -26.76 9.43 32.79
N ALA A 707 -27.12 10.61 32.30
CA ALA A 707 -28.49 11.13 32.30
C ALA A 707 -28.68 12.13 31.16
N TYR A 708 -29.87 12.14 30.57
CA TYR A 708 -30.27 13.11 29.54
C TYR A 708 -31.70 13.58 29.78
N ASN A 709 -31.95 14.88 29.69
CA ASN A 709 -33.30 15.45 29.73
C ASN A 709 -33.41 16.68 28.82
N LYS A 710 -34.27 16.59 27.80
CA LYS A 710 -34.52 17.66 26.83
C LYS A 710 -35.28 18.86 27.39
N LEU A 711 -36.14 18.65 28.40
CA LEU A 711 -37.10 19.65 28.90
C LEU A 711 -36.55 20.43 30.11
N GLU A 712 -35.72 19.80 30.94
CA GLU A 712 -35.13 20.42 32.14
C GLU A 712 -33.68 20.84 31.88
N THR A 713 -33.45 22.15 31.77
CA THR A 713 -32.13 22.75 31.50
C THR A 713 -31.41 23.26 32.75
N LYS A 714 -31.95 22.99 33.95
CA LYS A 714 -31.46 23.48 35.25
C LYS A 714 -31.68 22.47 36.38
N LEU A 715 -31.03 21.31 36.29
CA LEU A 715 -30.75 20.47 37.45
C LEU A 715 -29.30 20.72 37.87
N ASP A 716 -29.01 20.83 39.17
CA ASP A 716 -27.68 21.19 39.71
C ASP A 716 -26.55 20.22 39.29
N ASN A 717 -26.89 19.06 38.72
CA ASN A 717 -25.96 17.98 38.39
C ASN A 717 -25.64 17.86 36.89
N PHE A 718 -26.30 18.62 36.01
CA PHE A 718 -26.04 18.56 34.56
C PHE A 718 -24.81 19.38 34.21
N ASN A 719 -23.85 18.74 33.56
CA ASN A 719 -22.51 19.30 33.28
C ASN A 719 -22.18 19.36 31.79
N GLY A 720 -23.10 18.95 30.90
CA GLY A 720 -22.87 19.01 29.46
C GLY A 720 -24.14 19.27 28.64
N TYR A 721 -23.91 19.56 27.36
CA TYR A 721 -24.94 19.78 26.36
C TYR A 721 -24.70 18.93 25.12
N GLU A 722 -25.76 18.27 24.64
CA GLU A 722 -25.78 17.52 23.38
C GLU A 722 -25.72 18.49 22.19
N ALA A 723 -24.62 18.44 21.42
CA ALA A 723 -24.31 19.44 20.40
C ALA A 723 -24.75 19.05 18.96
N GLY A 724 -25.89 18.34 18.82
CA GLY A 724 -26.55 18.07 17.54
C GLY A 724 -25.76 17.22 16.55
N THR A 725 -24.75 16.47 17.01
CA THR A 725 -23.91 15.62 16.16
C THR A 725 -23.55 14.34 16.89
N SER A 726 -23.92 13.20 16.31
CA SER A 726 -23.62 11.89 16.88
C SER A 726 -23.32 10.86 15.80
N VAL A 727 -22.57 9.81 16.16
CA VAL A 727 -22.44 8.59 15.35
C VAL A 727 -23.34 7.53 15.96
N VAL A 728 -24.15 6.89 15.14
CA VAL A 728 -25.21 5.96 15.56
C VAL A 728 -25.10 4.67 14.76
N ASN A 729 -25.18 3.54 15.47
CA ASN A 729 -25.35 2.24 14.83
C ASN A 729 -26.83 2.01 14.48
N LYS A 730 -27.10 1.55 13.26
CA LYS A 730 -28.44 1.27 12.75
C LYS A 730 -29.27 0.36 13.65
N VAL A 731 -28.62 -0.60 14.30
CA VAL A 731 -29.26 -1.52 15.25
C VAL A 731 -30.00 -0.78 16.37
N VAL A 732 -29.57 0.43 16.74
CA VAL A 732 -30.28 1.26 17.72
C VAL A 732 -31.62 1.75 17.16
N VAL A 733 -31.65 2.20 15.90
CA VAL A 733 -32.89 2.57 15.23
C VAL A 733 -33.83 1.37 15.11
N GLU A 734 -33.28 0.17 14.88
CA GLU A 734 -34.06 -1.07 14.77
C GLU A 734 -34.64 -1.53 16.11
N ASN A 735 -33.86 -1.42 17.20
CA ASN A 735 -34.27 -1.84 18.53
C ASN A 735 -35.35 -0.94 19.15
N PHE A 736 -35.25 0.38 18.94
CA PHE A 736 -36.20 1.36 19.49
C PHE A 736 -37.30 1.77 18.49
N GLY A 737 -37.19 1.30 17.24
CA GLY A 737 -38.07 1.63 16.13
C GLY A 737 -39.52 1.25 16.38
N ARG A 738 -40.43 2.17 16.09
CA ARG A 738 -41.88 1.98 16.20
C ARG A 738 -42.61 2.86 15.22
N ASP A 739 -43.75 2.37 14.75
CA ASP A 739 -44.62 3.11 13.85
C ASP A 739 -45.27 4.31 14.56
N GLY A 740 -45.58 5.35 13.79
CA GLY A 740 -46.23 6.56 14.28
C GLY A 740 -45.26 7.62 14.81
N LYS A 741 -45.80 8.59 15.54
CA LYS A 741 -45.08 9.81 15.92
C LYS A 741 -44.32 9.65 17.24
N TRP A 742 -43.00 9.82 17.23
CA TRP A 742 -42.15 9.84 18.44
C TRP A 742 -40.83 10.59 18.26
N SER A 743 -40.24 11.06 19.36
CA SER A 743 -38.94 11.77 19.38
C SER A 743 -37.80 10.82 19.73
N TRP A 744 -36.74 10.90 18.92
CA TRP A 744 -35.47 10.20 19.14
C TRP A 744 -34.85 10.58 20.48
N GLU A 745 -34.68 11.87 20.72
CA GLU A 745 -33.98 12.41 21.86
C GLU A 745 -34.72 12.14 23.19
N GLU A 746 -36.04 12.12 23.16
CA GLU A 746 -36.87 11.86 24.35
C GLU A 746 -37.03 10.36 24.66
N THR A 747 -36.66 9.49 23.70
CA THR A 747 -36.81 8.03 23.85
C THR A 747 -35.46 7.35 24.02
N VAL A 748 -34.54 7.55 23.06
CA VAL A 748 -33.31 6.77 22.97
C VAL A 748 -32.26 7.25 23.95
N TYR A 749 -32.07 8.57 24.11
CA TYR A 749 -31.02 9.09 24.97
C TYR A 749 -31.22 8.79 26.47
N PRO A 750 -32.44 8.91 27.04
CA PRO A 750 -32.69 8.49 28.41
C PRO A 750 -32.50 6.98 28.60
N GLU A 751 -33.03 6.16 27.69
CA GLU A 751 -32.97 4.69 27.80
C GLU A 751 -31.55 4.13 27.64
N LEU A 752 -30.70 4.76 26.81
CA LEU A 752 -29.29 4.36 26.64
C LEU A 752 -28.32 5.12 27.56
N SER A 753 -28.82 5.81 28.59
CA SER A 753 -27.96 6.42 29.59
C SER A 753 -27.09 5.36 30.28
N GLY A 754 -25.77 5.57 30.29
CA GLY A 754 -24.74 4.60 30.73
C GLY A 754 -24.10 3.80 29.59
N GLU A 755 -24.71 3.79 28.40
CA GLU A 755 -24.21 3.12 27.19
C GLU A 755 -23.73 4.12 26.12
N ILE A 756 -24.26 5.34 26.11
CA ILE A 756 -23.82 6.40 25.20
C ILE A 756 -22.43 6.89 25.61
N ILE A 757 -21.50 6.88 24.65
CA ILE A 757 -20.16 7.47 24.82
C ILE A 757 -20.22 8.99 24.56
N ALA A 758 -19.64 9.76 25.47
CA ALA A 758 -19.48 11.21 25.33
C ALA A 758 -18.17 11.53 24.60
N HIS A 759 -18.28 12.14 23.42
CA HIS A 759 -17.14 12.73 22.69
C HIS A 759 -17.06 14.22 22.99
N TYR A 760 -16.05 14.62 23.75
CA TYR A 760 -15.88 16.01 24.18
C TYR A 760 -15.35 16.89 23.05
N ASP A 761 -16.16 17.87 22.65
CA ASP A 761 -15.75 18.92 21.71
C ASP A 761 -16.44 20.24 22.08
N ASN A 762 -15.63 21.28 22.33
CA ASN A 762 -16.10 22.63 22.68
C ASN A 762 -16.05 23.59 21.49
N THR A 763 -15.96 23.06 20.26
CA THR A 763 -16.22 23.84 19.05
C THR A 763 -17.59 24.49 19.17
N LYS A 764 -17.70 25.75 18.74
CA LYS A 764 -18.93 26.50 18.92
C LYS A 764 -20.08 25.87 18.13
N PHE A 765 -21.10 25.42 18.86
CA PHE A 765 -22.37 24.94 18.34
C PHE A 765 -23.27 26.11 17.95
N TRP A 766 -23.93 26.01 16.79
CA TRP A 766 -24.85 27.02 16.30
C TRP A 766 -26.21 26.41 15.97
N ASP A 767 -27.23 26.72 16.75
CA ASP A 767 -28.62 26.44 16.37
C ASP A 767 -29.27 27.69 15.79
N MET A 768 -30.08 27.56 14.74
CA MET A 768 -30.88 28.68 14.20
C MET A 768 -32.34 28.63 14.65
N GLY A 769 -32.61 28.06 15.83
CA GLY A 769 -33.97 27.81 16.31
C GLY A 769 -34.82 29.05 16.59
N THR A 770 -34.23 30.25 16.57
CA THR A 770 -34.89 31.56 16.79
C THR A 770 -34.31 32.62 15.84
N PRO A 771 -35.06 33.70 15.53
CA PRO A 771 -34.57 34.79 14.67
C PRO A 771 -33.26 35.42 15.15
N GLU A 772 -33.10 35.56 16.47
CA GLU A 772 -31.91 36.12 17.09
C GLU A 772 -30.68 35.22 16.85
N ARG A 773 -30.84 33.90 17.02
CA ARG A 773 -29.74 32.95 16.77
C ARG A 773 -29.42 32.78 15.28
N LEU A 774 -30.43 32.87 14.41
CA LEU A 774 -30.22 32.95 12.97
C LEU A 774 -29.33 34.14 12.59
N ALA A 775 -29.58 35.33 13.16
CA ALA A 775 -28.75 36.51 12.90
C ALA A 775 -27.29 36.29 13.32
N LEU A 776 -27.06 35.70 14.50
CA LEU A 776 -25.72 35.38 14.98
C LEU A 776 -24.99 34.38 14.07
N LEU A 777 -25.69 33.37 13.56
CA LEU A 777 -25.14 32.39 12.63
C LEU A 777 -24.79 33.03 11.27
N VAL A 778 -25.64 33.93 10.78
CA VAL A 778 -25.35 34.72 9.56
C VAL A 778 -24.08 35.55 9.75
N ASP A 779 -23.93 36.21 10.89
CA ASP A 779 -22.73 37.00 11.20
C ASP A 779 -21.47 36.13 11.24
N PHE A 780 -21.53 34.95 11.83
CA PHE A 780 -20.42 33.99 11.83
C PHE A 780 -19.95 33.64 10.41
N PHE A 781 -20.87 33.29 9.52
CA PHE A 781 -20.52 32.97 8.12
C PHE A 781 -20.07 34.19 7.32
N ASN A 782 -20.53 35.40 7.67
CA ASN A 782 -20.08 36.63 7.02
C ASN A 782 -18.65 37.02 7.46
N GLN A 783 -18.29 36.79 8.71
CA GLN A 783 -16.95 37.05 9.26
C GLN A 783 -15.93 36.00 8.83
N SER A 784 -16.37 34.78 8.54
CA SER A 784 -15.51 33.66 8.13
C SER A 784 -15.16 33.66 6.64
N ARG A 785 -15.46 34.74 5.90
CA ARG A 785 -15.08 34.87 4.49
C ARG A 785 -13.59 35.26 4.39
N PRO A 786 -12.77 34.52 3.63
CA PRO A 786 -11.39 34.92 3.35
C PRO A 786 -11.28 36.22 2.54
#